data_AF-A0A2V8HHF3-F1
#
_entry.id   AF-A0A2V8HHF3-F1
#
_cell.length_a   1.000
_cell.length_b   1.000
_cell.length_c   1.000
_cell.angle_alpha   90.00
_cell.angle_beta   90.00
_cell.angle_gamma   90.00
#
_symmetry.space_group_name_H-M   'P 1'
#
loop_
_entity.id
_entity.type
_entity.pdbx_description
1 polymer ?
#
loop_
_entity_poly.entity_id
_entity_poly.type
_entity_poly.pdbx_seq_one_letter_code
_entity_poly.pdbx_strand_id
1 'polypeptide(L)'
;MNKPRFNTFAWAAAVLTFCASAAQANAVRSGNTNPALAGNPLLRGNATAYDSINKVYLVVAAHGVVYGRFVGSDGVPIAAPNGAVQFAIQVATANWGAFPRAAFSPDADGGAGAFVVTWTESDAVSGIPFVKTRLVSFTHSGAFGADNIVGANLGSPAAWANGEQGNAIAYSSASKLFLMAYTRVAYSNLTAYRLNLQGLAIDQVAIPKLVAGEGERDPSVAYDPDDNQFLITYAGWGAAGAFVRGRRVDAATGTLLDASPIPIYASSGTFITDTAYNTAAKSYLSAWYSGASLGRVVKPDGTLPGPVIVLSTRWFAYDALSVAYNARSDTFFMVSHSSDWEDGGVEIKSDGNPVDNGFRVTSTPVSASGNFYPRISANADRPEWLMSSAYSLSTGMVQLVAGTAIGPPPSQPMMSLDTPRSGAVLPNFTVAGWAIDRSSVSGTGIDSVSVFATPVGGSPLLLGTATLGFARPDVADAFHGAQFTNSGYSFTVGGLWPGTYDITVKEHSTLGGTTTSGPTVRVTLKGFMTIDTPVPGAKVGTYLLLGGWAIDGAATGGSGIDAVHVWAYPNPGSGQDPVFMGAADLNVPRPDVAAAFGDPRYANCGYNLFLWGLASGTTYDLVTYAHSAATGAWDYRIVRVTVSTFVVIDPIVPSSTAPFIIKGWALDRAASSGTGVDAVHVYAYPAGSSSPLFLGVATYGLANAATTSLFGSQFANAGFSLTATLSAGTYDVVAFAHTTVDGTFRGATITRIIVP
;
A
#
# COMPACT_ATOMS: atom_id res chain seq x y z
N MET A 1 65.36 44.96 -19.10
CA MET A 1 65.72 45.96 -18.08
C MET A 1 64.44 46.37 -17.36
N ASN A 2 64.39 46.09 -16.04
CA ASN A 2 63.51 46.61 -14.99
C ASN A 2 61.98 46.34 -14.94
N LYS A 3 61.63 45.43 -14.02
CA LYS A 3 60.43 45.48 -13.15
C LYS A 3 60.39 46.81 -12.34
N PRO A 4 59.19 47.19 -11.85
CA PRO A 4 59.01 47.55 -10.44
C PRO A 4 57.89 46.70 -9.82
N ARG A 5 58.19 45.86 -8.81
CA ARG A 5 58.18 46.11 -7.34
C ARG A 5 56.78 45.99 -6.70
N PHE A 6 56.60 44.85 -6.04
CA PHE A 6 55.58 44.55 -5.04
C PHE A 6 55.66 45.54 -3.87
N ASN A 7 54.51 46.00 -3.39
CA ASN A 7 54.31 46.37 -1.98
C ASN A 7 53.09 45.59 -1.47
N THR A 8 53.37 44.66 -0.56
CA THR A 8 52.41 43.97 0.31
C THR A 8 51.79 44.95 1.29
N PHE A 9 50.48 44.88 1.55
CA PHE A 9 49.91 44.90 2.91
C PHE A 9 48.41 44.54 2.92
N ALA A 10 48.05 43.77 3.94
CA ALA A 10 46.71 43.49 4.50
C ALA A 10 45.76 42.57 3.71
N TRP A 11 45.77 41.29 4.10
CA TRP A 11 44.66 40.37 3.91
C TRP A 11 43.47 40.80 4.77
N ALA A 12 42.46 41.41 4.16
CA ALA A 12 41.10 41.37 4.68
C ALA A 12 40.40 40.20 3.98
N ALA A 13 40.13 39.13 4.72
CA ALA A 13 39.28 38.05 4.25
C ALA A 13 37.85 38.58 4.09
N ALA A 14 37.53 39.10 2.90
CA ALA A 14 36.15 39.21 2.47
C ALA A 14 35.65 37.77 2.29
N VAL A 15 34.82 37.31 3.23
CA VAL A 15 33.93 36.18 3.00
C VAL A 15 33.01 36.61 1.87
N LEU A 16 33.42 36.32 0.62
CA LEU A 16 32.49 36.25 -0.48
C LEU A 16 31.58 35.07 -0.15
N THR A 17 30.44 35.36 0.45
CA THR A 17 29.27 34.50 0.35
C THR A 17 29.00 34.39 -1.15
N PHE A 18 29.49 33.32 -1.78
CA PHE A 18 28.92 32.86 -3.03
C PHE A 18 27.48 32.48 -2.69
N CYS A 19 26.58 33.44 -2.79
CA CYS A 19 25.22 33.12 -3.17
C CYS A 19 25.38 32.46 -4.53
N ALA A 20 25.42 31.12 -4.55
CA ALA A 20 25.14 30.39 -5.74
C ALA A 20 23.75 30.87 -6.16
N SER A 21 23.69 31.75 -7.16
CA SER A 21 22.47 31.93 -7.92
C SER A 21 22.10 30.51 -8.36
N ALA A 22 20.96 30.00 -7.91
CA ALA A 22 20.41 28.77 -8.43
C ALA A 22 20.53 28.86 -9.96
N ALA A 23 21.21 27.88 -10.56
CA ALA A 23 21.35 27.80 -12.01
C ALA A 23 19.96 28.01 -12.59
N GLN A 24 19.78 29.07 -13.38
CA GLN A 24 18.49 29.35 -13.99
C GLN A 24 18.09 28.13 -14.83
N ALA A 25 16.90 27.61 -14.53
CA ALA A 25 16.31 26.43 -15.15
C ALA A 25 16.41 26.53 -16.67
N ASN A 26 16.89 25.47 -17.34
CA ASN A 26 16.75 25.34 -18.78
C ASN A 26 15.97 24.07 -19.07
N ALA A 27 14.75 24.22 -19.54
CA ALA A 27 13.99 23.11 -20.08
C ALA A 27 14.74 22.45 -21.26
N VAL A 28 14.62 21.13 -21.35
CA VAL A 28 15.27 20.32 -22.40
C VAL A 28 14.33 19.22 -22.89
N ARG A 29 14.58 18.71 -24.09
CA ARG A 29 13.94 17.49 -24.56
C ARG A 29 14.36 16.31 -23.67
N SER A 30 13.40 15.52 -23.22
CA SER A 30 13.63 14.25 -22.54
C SER A 30 13.24 13.09 -23.46
N GLY A 31 14.20 12.24 -23.80
CA GLY A 31 13.97 11.10 -24.70
C GLY A 31 13.66 11.48 -26.15
N ASN A 32 13.14 10.50 -26.91
CA ASN A 32 12.83 10.62 -28.33
C ASN A 32 11.42 11.20 -28.57
N THR A 33 11.22 11.77 -29.76
CA THR A 33 9.88 12.08 -30.27
C THR A 33 9.24 10.78 -30.74
N ASN A 34 8.11 10.39 -30.15
CA ASN A 34 7.50 9.08 -30.36
C ASN A 34 6.13 9.20 -31.07
N PRO A 35 5.80 8.27 -31.98
CA PRO A 35 4.45 8.20 -32.55
C PRO A 35 3.45 7.72 -31.50
N ALA A 36 2.53 8.60 -31.11
CA ALA A 36 1.41 8.26 -30.24
C ALA A 36 0.19 7.79 -31.06
N LEU A 37 -0.19 8.49 -32.12
CA LEU A 37 -1.35 8.14 -32.95
C LEU A 37 -0.88 7.86 -34.39
N ALA A 38 -1.32 6.78 -35.02
CA ALA A 38 -0.83 6.36 -36.33
C ALA A 38 -1.97 5.97 -37.28
N GLY A 39 -1.71 6.07 -38.60
CA GLY A 39 -2.59 5.53 -39.64
C GLY A 39 -3.85 6.36 -39.93
N ASN A 40 -3.87 7.65 -39.58
CA ASN A 40 -4.98 8.53 -39.94
C ASN A 40 -4.71 9.16 -41.33
N PRO A 41 -5.65 9.09 -42.29
CA PRO A 41 -5.45 9.66 -43.63
C PRO A 41 -5.15 11.16 -43.63
N LEU A 42 -5.60 11.90 -42.60
CA LEU A 42 -5.24 13.31 -42.38
C LEU A 42 -5.44 13.67 -40.89
N LEU A 43 -4.50 14.39 -40.28
CA LEU A 43 -4.55 14.91 -38.91
C LEU A 43 -4.46 16.43 -38.92
N ARG A 44 -5.54 17.12 -38.53
CA ARG A 44 -5.59 18.57 -38.32
C ARG A 44 -6.19 18.87 -36.96
N GLY A 45 -5.31 19.32 -36.07
CA GLY A 45 -5.62 19.48 -34.66
C GLY A 45 -5.26 18.23 -33.86
N ASN A 46 -4.45 18.44 -32.83
CA ASN A 46 -4.25 17.52 -31.74
C ASN A 46 -4.52 18.26 -30.41
N ALA A 47 -4.55 17.51 -29.32
CA ALA A 47 -4.42 18.04 -27.98
C ALA A 47 -3.86 16.97 -27.05
N THR A 48 -3.38 17.44 -25.90
CA THR A 48 -3.01 16.60 -24.78
C THR A 48 -3.59 17.16 -23.49
N ALA A 49 -3.78 16.30 -22.49
CA ALA A 49 -4.16 16.64 -21.12
C ALA A 49 -3.58 15.59 -20.16
N TYR A 50 -3.32 15.95 -18.90
CA TYR A 50 -2.74 15.06 -17.89
C TYR A 50 -3.77 14.55 -16.88
N ASP A 51 -3.80 13.24 -16.66
CA ASP A 51 -4.54 12.55 -15.60
C ASP A 51 -3.67 12.50 -14.34
N SER A 52 -4.01 13.32 -13.35
CA SER A 52 -3.30 13.37 -12.08
C SER A 52 -3.65 12.22 -11.12
N ILE A 53 -4.63 11.39 -11.42
CA ILE A 53 -4.99 10.21 -10.61
C ILE A 53 -4.20 8.99 -11.09
N ASN A 54 -4.31 8.69 -12.40
CA ASN A 54 -3.73 7.51 -13.03
C ASN A 54 -2.32 7.75 -13.60
N LYS A 55 -1.81 8.98 -13.53
CA LYS A 55 -0.44 9.38 -13.93
C LYS A 55 -0.13 9.12 -15.41
N VAL A 56 -1.13 9.34 -16.26
CA VAL A 56 -1.04 9.21 -17.72
C VAL A 56 -1.45 10.50 -18.39
N TYR A 57 -0.97 10.73 -19.60
CA TYR A 57 -1.53 11.72 -20.50
C TYR A 57 -2.56 11.07 -21.42
N LEU A 58 -3.57 11.83 -21.80
CA LEU A 58 -4.37 11.54 -22.98
C LEU A 58 -3.84 12.38 -24.13
N VAL A 59 -3.65 11.76 -25.29
CA VAL A 59 -3.41 12.44 -26.56
C VAL A 59 -4.59 12.18 -27.47
N VAL A 60 -5.15 13.24 -28.02
CA VAL A 60 -6.26 13.19 -28.97
C VAL A 60 -5.89 13.89 -30.26
N ALA A 61 -6.34 13.35 -31.39
CA ALA A 61 -6.16 13.99 -32.69
C ALA A 61 -7.29 13.61 -33.64
N ALA A 62 -7.57 14.48 -34.60
CA ALA A 62 -8.61 14.24 -35.60
C ALA A 62 -8.31 14.97 -36.91
N HIS A 63 -8.90 14.46 -37.98
CA HIS A 63 -9.51 15.20 -39.10
C HIS A 63 -10.28 14.16 -39.93
N GLY A 64 -11.42 13.75 -39.39
CA GLY A 64 -12.11 12.50 -39.68
C GLY A 64 -12.57 11.87 -38.36
N VAL A 65 -12.23 10.61 -38.09
CA VAL A 65 -12.51 10.00 -36.79
C VAL A 65 -11.64 10.65 -35.71
N VAL A 66 -12.26 11.06 -34.60
CA VAL A 66 -11.55 11.51 -33.39
C VAL A 66 -10.95 10.29 -32.67
N TYR A 67 -9.63 10.23 -32.58
CA TYR A 67 -8.91 9.17 -31.89
C TYR A 67 -8.28 9.66 -30.60
N GLY A 68 -8.17 8.74 -29.64
CA GLY A 68 -7.43 8.92 -28.40
C GLY A 68 -6.43 7.80 -28.17
N ARG A 69 -5.36 8.13 -27.43
CA ARG A 69 -4.43 7.15 -26.86
C ARG A 69 -3.84 7.66 -25.56
N PHE A 70 -3.66 6.76 -24.60
CA PHE A 70 -2.95 7.06 -23.37
C PHE A 70 -1.43 7.01 -23.59
N VAL A 71 -0.72 7.90 -22.93
CA VAL A 71 0.75 7.97 -22.90
C VAL A 71 1.17 7.99 -21.45
N GLY A 72 2.15 7.16 -21.08
CA GLY A 72 2.69 7.14 -19.72
C GLY A 72 3.29 8.49 -19.33
N SER A 73 3.46 8.72 -18.03
CA SER A 73 4.15 9.91 -17.53
C SER A 73 5.61 10.02 -18.01
N ASP A 74 6.19 8.91 -18.46
CA ASP A 74 7.50 8.77 -19.12
C ASP A 74 7.47 9.03 -20.64
N GLY A 75 6.34 9.48 -21.19
CA GLY A 75 6.20 9.83 -22.61
C GLY A 75 6.07 8.61 -23.53
N VAL A 76 5.93 7.40 -22.98
CA VAL A 76 5.79 6.15 -23.73
C VAL A 76 4.32 5.88 -24.04
N PRO A 77 3.92 5.72 -25.32
CA PRO A 77 2.53 5.43 -25.67
C PRO A 77 2.06 4.06 -25.15
N ILE A 78 0.97 4.04 -24.40
CA ILE A 78 0.37 2.83 -23.82
C ILE A 78 -0.55 2.18 -24.86
N ALA A 79 -0.50 0.85 -24.99
CA ALA A 79 -1.39 0.11 -25.89
C ALA A 79 -2.80 -0.02 -25.27
N ALA A 80 -3.85 -0.04 -26.10
CA ALA A 80 -5.19 -0.34 -25.62
C ALA A 80 -5.32 -1.83 -25.21
N PRO A 81 -6.21 -2.20 -24.27
CA PRO A 81 -6.31 -3.57 -23.76
C PRO A 81 -6.68 -4.63 -24.80
N ASN A 82 -7.26 -4.23 -25.93
CA ASN A 82 -7.57 -5.10 -27.06
C ASN A 82 -6.40 -5.24 -28.06
N GLY A 83 -5.20 -4.77 -27.69
CA GLY A 83 -4.03 -4.73 -28.57
C GLY A 83 -4.08 -3.64 -29.64
N ALA A 84 -5.11 -2.78 -29.65
CA ALA A 84 -5.19 -1.67 -30.58
C ALA A 84 -4.19 -0.55 -30.22
N VAL A 85 -3.66 0.10 -31.25
CA VAL A 85 -2.72 1.21 -31.11
C VAL A 85 -3.41 2.47 -30.57
N GLN A 86 -4.71 2.65 -30.84
CA GLN A 86 -5.52 3.81 -30.45
C GLN A 86 -7.02 3.43 -30.40
N PHE A 87 -7.86 4.25 -29.77
CA PHE A 87 -9.32 4.05 -29.69
C PHE A 87 -10.10 5.22 -30.29
N ALA A 88 -11.27 4.93 -30.88
CA ALA A 88 -12.17 5.97 -31.37
C ALA A 88 -12.94 6.61 -30.21
N ILE A 89 -13.04 7.93 -30.21
CA ILE A 89 -13.78 8.70 -29.20
C ILE A 89 -15.21 8.96 -29.67
N GLN A 90 -15.43 9.32 -30.93
CA GLN A 90 -16.79 9.48 -31.45
C GLN A 90 -17.48 8.12 -31.63
N VAL A 91 -18.79 8.05 -31.40
CA VAL A 91 -19.59 6.84 -31.67
C VAL A 91 -19.86 6.71 -33.16
N ALA A 92 -20.24 7.80 -33.83
CA ALA A 92 -20.51 7.83 -35.26
C ALA A 92 -19.21 8.04 -36.06
N THR A 93 -18.47 6.95 -36.30
CA THR A 93 -17.18 7.01 -37.04
C THR A 93 -17.31 7.42 -38.52
N ALA A 94 -18.54 7.45 -39.05
CA ALA A 94 -18.83 7.99 -40.38
C ALA A 94 -18.90 9.54 -40.40
N ASN A 95 -19.10 10.18 -39.25
CA ASN A 95 -19.12 11.63 -39.14
C ASN A 95 -17.71 12.20 -39.14
N TRP A 96 -17.60 13.44 -39.59
CA TRP A 96 -16.32 14.12 -39.72
C TRP A 96 -16.05 15.00 -38.49
N GLY A 97 -15.05 14.63 -37.69
CA GLY A 97 -14.61 15.35 -36.50
C GLY A 97 -13.27 16.09 -36.71
N ALA A 98 -13.12 17.25 -36.07
CA ALA A 98 -11.91 18.09 -36.18
C ALA A 98 -11.58 18.87 -34.91
N PHE A 99 -10.31 19.27 -34.79
CA PHE A 99 -9.74 20.12 -33.74
C PHE A 99 -10.13 19.74 -32.30
N PRO A 100 -9.85 18.50 -31.86
CA PRO A 100 -10.21 18.09 -30.52
C PRO A 100 -9.42 18.85 -29.44
N ARG A 101 -10.02 18.96 -28.26
CA ARG A 101 -9.40 19.39 -27.00
C ARG A 101 -9.80 18.45 -25.87
N ALA A 102 -9.01 18.43 -24.82
CA ALA A 102 -9.30 17.66 -23.62
C ALA A 102 -9.01 18.49 -22.37
N ALA A 103 -9.83 18.32 -21.34
CA ALA A 103 -9.52 18.74 -19.98
C ALA A 103 -9.80 17.59 -19.02
N PHE A 104 -8.91 17.40 -18.04
CA PHE A 104 -9.04 16.36 -17.03
C PHE A 104 -9.80 16.85 -15.80
N SER A 105 -10.59 15.98 -15.20
CA SER A 105 -11.16 16.16 -13.86
C SER A 105 -10.87 14.94 -12.99
N PRO A 106 -10.30 15.12 -11.78
CA PRO A 106 -10.15 14.03 -10.82
C PRO A 106 -11.49 13.58 -10.22
N ASP A 107 -12.54 14.41 -10.29
CA ASP A 107 -13.86 14.12 -9.73
C ASP A 107 -14.79 13.35 -10.69
N ALA A 108 -14.45 13.30 -11.98
CA ALA A 108 -15.20 12.52 -12.96
C ALA A 108 -14.99 11.01 -12.76
N ASP A 109 -15.85 10.19 -13.39
CA ASP A 109 -15.82 8.72 -13.27
C ASP A 109 -15.88 8.21 -11.81
N GLY A 110 -16.72 8.85 -10.99
CA GLY A 110 -16.86 8.48 -9.57
C GLY A 110 -15.60 8.72 -8.73
N GLY A 111 -14.71 9.61 -9.18
CA GLY A 111 -13.43 9.89 -8.51
C GLY A 111 -12.24 9.08 -9.03
N ALA A 112 -12.45 8.21 -10.03
CA ALA A 112 -11.36 7.50 -10.71
C ALA A 112 -10.61 8.40 -11.72
N GLY A 113 -11.14 9.57 -12.02
CA GLY A 113 -10.58 10.53 -12.96
C GLY A 113 -11.04 10.28 -14.40
N ALA A 114 -11.45 11.34 -15.10
CA ALA A 114 -11.72 11.27 -16.53
C ALA A 114 -11.46 12.59 -17.25
N PHE A 115 -11.23 12.49 -18.54
CA PHE A 115 -11.14 13.61 -19.47
C PHE A 115 -12.51 13.88 -20.09
N VAL A 116 -12.89 15.16 -20.18
CA VAL A 116 -13.91 15.60 -21.14
C VAL A 116 -13.17 15.98 -22.42
N VAL A 117 -13.38 15.20 -23.47
CA VAL A 117 -12.87 15.51 -24.81
C VAL A 117 -13.97 16.25 -25.57
N THR A 118 -13.63 17.39 -26.18
CA THR A 118 -14.53 18.16 -27.05
C THR A 118 -13.97 18.28 -28.45
N TRP A 119 -14.84 18.26 -29.46
CA TRP A 119 -14.48 18.45 -30.86
C TRP A 119 -15.64 19.09 -31.62
N THR A 120 -15.35 19.57 -32.82
CA THR A 120 -16.41 19.92 -33.79
C THR A 120 -16.67 18.72 -34.67
N GLU A 121 -17.94 18.40 -34.91
CA GLU A 121 -18.36 17.29 -35.77
C GLU A 121 -19.44 17.74 -36.74
N SER A 122 -19.36 17.29 -37.99
CA SER A 122 -20.42 17.41 -38.98
C SER A 122 -20.89 16.03 -39.44
N ASP A 123 -22.19 15.85 -39.55
CA ASP A 123 -22.75 14.68 -40.23
C ASP A 123 -22.64 14.81 -41.76
N ALA A 124 -22.65 13.69 -42.47
CA ALA A 124 -22.54 13.65 -43.93
C ALA A 124 -23.84 14.06 -44.66
N VAL A 125 -24.95 14.31 -43.95
CA VAL A 125 -26.30 14.43 -44.52
C VAL A 125 -26.82 15.86 -44.47
N SER A 126 -26.79 16.50 -43.30
CA SER A 126 -27.12 17.91 -43.09
C SER A 126 -25.91 18.82 -43.36
N GLY A 127 -24.70 18.33 -43.11
CA GLY A 127 -23.46 19.11 -43.23
C GLY A 127 -23.36 20.25 -42.21
N ILE A 128 -24.27 20.33 -41.24
CA ILE A 128 -24.27 21.37 -40.21
C ILE A 128 -23.35 20.89 -39.09
N PRO A 129 -22.26 21.61 -38.76
CA PRO A 129 -21.40 21.20 -37.68
C PRO A 129 -22.04 21.50 -36.32
N PHE A 130 -21.68 20.69 -35.33
CA PHE A 130 -22.09 20.81 -33.93
C PHE A 130 -20.89 20.55 -33.02
N VAL A 131 -20.96 21.11 -31.80
CA VAL A 131 -19.91 20.88 -30.80
C VAL A 131 -20.27 19.65 -29.98
N LYS A 132 -19.34 18.71 -29.93
CA LYS A 132 -19.48 17.42 -29.26
C LYS A 132 -18.61 17.34 -28.03
N THR A 133 -19.01 16.46 -27.12
CA THR A 133 -18.20 16.08 -25.97
C THR A 133 -18.40 14.62 -25.62
N ARG A 134 -17.35 13.98 -25.12
CA ARG A 134 -17.44 12.64 -24.54
C ARG A 134 -16.38 12.42 -23.48
N LEU A 135 -16.67 11.54 -22.53
CA LEU A 135 -15.70 11.15 -21.51
C LEU A 135 -14.70 10.11 -22.05
N VAL A 136 -13.47 10.24 -21.59
CA VAL A 136 -12.39 9.26 -21.77
C VAL A 136 -11.75 9.01 -20.41
N SER A 137 -11.59 7.75 -20.00
CA SER A 137 -10.98 7.39 -18.72
C SER A 137 -9.96 6.27 -18.90
N PHE A 138 -8.87 6.33 -18.13
CA PHE A 138 -7.86 5.29 -18.13
C PHE A 138 -8.40 3.97 -17.58
N THR A 139 -9.25 4.02 -16.54
CA THR A 139 -9.86 2.84 -15.92
C THR A 139 -10.87 2.14 -16.83
N HIS A 140 -11.51 2.89 -17.74
CA HIS A 140 -12.36 2.35 -18.81
C HIS A 140 -11.59 2.02 -20.08
N SER A 141 -10.28 2.24 -20.09
CA SER A 141 -9.40 1.98 -21.23
C SER A 141 -9.81 2.69 -22.52
N GLY A 142 -10.43 3.87 -22.41
CA GLY A 142 -10.84 4.66 -23.57
C GLY A 142 -12.10 5.49 -23.32
N ALA A 143 -12.84 5.74 -24.41
CA ALA A 143 -14.05 6.53 -24.39
C ALA A 143 -15.23 5.76 -23.76
N PHE A 144 -15.97 6.43 -22.89
CA PHE A 144 -17.13 5.86 -22.21
C PHE A 144 -18.23 6.92 -22.04
N GLY A 145 -19.41 6.49 -21.59
CA GLY A 145 -20.56 7.38 -21.45
C GLY A 145 -21.12 7.86 -22.79
N ALA A 146 -22.03 8.84 -22.70
CA ALA A 146 -22.79 9.37 -23.81
C ALA A 146 -21.95 10.29 -24.71
N ASP A 147 -22.25 10.24 -26.01
CA ASP A 147 -21.65 11.08 -27.03
C ASP A 147 -22.53 12.34 -27.22
N ASN A 148 -22.25 13.38 -26.42
CA ASN A 148 -23.19 14.49 -26.21
C ASN A 148 -23.05 15.57 -27.28
N ILE A 149 -24.16 16.22 -27.61
CA ILE A 149 -24.21 17.48 -28.38
C ILE A 149 -24.37 18.61 -27.35
N VAL A 150 -23.47 19.58 -27.36
CA VAL A 150 -23.45 20.69 -26.38
C VAL A 150 -23.90 22.01 -26.99
N GLY A 151 -23.60 22.25 -28.26
CA GLY A 151 -24.00 23.46 -28.98
C GLY A 151 -24.43 23.13 -30.40
N ALA A 152 -25.50 23.79 -30.86
CA ALA A 152 -26.04 23.62 -32.20
C ALA A 152 -25.72 24.81 -33.12
N ASN A 153 -25.71 24.50 -34.42
CA ASN A 153 -25.76 25.42 -35.54
C ASN A 153 -24.48 26.25 -35.76
N LEU A 154 -23.45 25.54 -36.22
CA LEU A 154 -22.20 26.12 -36.72
C LEU A 154 -22.31 26.56 -38.20
N GLY A 155 -23.50 26.58 -38.82
CA GLY A 155 -23.71 27.13 -40.16
C GLY A 155 -23.28 26.19 -41.30
N SER A 156 -23.03 26.73 -42.50
CA SER A 156 -22.76 25.90 -43.69
C SER A 156 -21.34 25.29 -43.71
N PRO A 157 -21.14 24.11 -44.34
CA PRO A 157 -19.84 23.42 -44.40
C PRO A 157 -18.69 24.28 -44.94
N ALA A 158 -18.98 25.20 -45.88
CA ALA A 158 -17.98 26.00 -46.59
C ALA A 158 -17.38 27.15 -45.76
N ALA A 159 -18.07 27.60 -44.70
CA ALA A 159 -17.54 28.67 -43.83
C ALA A 159 -16.46 28.17 -42.84
N TRP A 160 -16.32 26.85 -42.69
CA TRP A 160 -15.52 26.20 -41.64
C TRP A 160 -14.29 25.46 -42.16
N ALA A 161 -14.31 25.01 -43.42
CA ALA A 161 -13.14 24.44 -44.09
C ALA A 161 -11.92 25.39 -44.12
N ASN A 162 -12.13 26.69 -43.83
CA ASN A 162 -11.14 27.76 -43.94
C ASN A 162 -10.68 28.35 -42.59
N GLY A 163 -11.28 27.94 -41.46
CA GLY A 163 -10.93 28.45 -40.13
C GLY A 163 -10.35 27.32 -39.29
N GLU A 164 -9.03 27.26 -39.13
CA GLU A 164 -8.35 26.28 -38.29
C GLU A 164 -8.59 26.56 -36.79
N GLN A 165 -9.84 26.46 -36.35
CA GLN A 165 -10.29 26.90 -35.02
C GLN A 165 -10.64 25.69 -34.15
N GLY A 166 -10.01 25.63 -32.98
CA GLY A 166 -10.38 24.68 -31.94
C GLY A 166 -11.35 25.27 -30.92
N ASN A 167 -12.06 24.39 -30.23
CA ASN A 167 -12.73 24.74 -28.98
C ASN A 167 -11.67 25.01 -27.90
N ALA A 168 -12.11 25.43 -26.71
CA ALA A 168 -11.29 25.48 -25.50
C ALA A 168 -12.10 24.95 -24.33
N ILE A 169 -11.43 24.28 -23.39
CA ILE A 169 -12.08 23.67 -22.22
C ILE A 169 -11.14 23.69 -21.01
N ALA A 170 -11.69 24.01 -19.84
CA ALA A 170 -10.99 23.93 -18.56
C ALA A 170 -11.93 23.41 -17.47
N TYR A 171 -11.36 22.88 -16.39
CA TYR A 171 -12.08 22.29 -15.25
C TYR A 171 -11.94 23.16 -13.99
N SER A 172 -13.04 23.41 -13.29
CA SER A 172 -13.08 24.03 -11.96
C SER A 172 -13.11 22.96 -10.88
N SER A 173 -12.07 22.91 -10.04
CA SER A 173 -11.99 21.98 -8.92
C SER A 173 -12.94 22.33 -7.77
N ALA A 174 -13.26 23.61 -7.58
CA ALA A 174 -14.17 24.01 -6.50
C ALA A 174 -15.65 23.80 -6.86
N SER A 175 -16.06 24.12 -8.10
CA SER A 175 -17.44 23.93 -8.55
C SER A 175 -17.71 22.56 -9.15
N LYS A 176 -16.67 21.79 -9.48
CA LYS A 176 -16.76 20.49 -10.16
C LYS A 176 -17.48 20.57 -11.51
N LEU A 177 -17.23 21.65 -12.23
CA LEU A 177 -17.79 21.96 -13.54
C LEU A 177 -16.69 22.25 -14.54
N PHE A 178 -16.95 21.99 -15.82
CA PHE A 178 -16.10 22.47 -16.90
C PHE A 178 -16.69 23.73 -17.50
N LEU A 179 -15.83 24.58 -18.07
CA LEU A 179 -16.24 25.63 -18.99
C LEU A 179 -15.66 25.33 -20.36
N MET A 180 -16.52 25.20 -21.36
CA MET A 180 -16.14 25.00 -22.77
C MET A 180 -16.54 26.22 -23.58
N ALA A 181 -15.60 26.77 -24.36
CA ALA A 181 -15.81 27.94 -25.20
C ALA A 181 -15.46 27.65 -26.67
N TYR A 182 -16.22 28.24 -27.59
CA TYR A 182 -16.01 28.12 -29.02
C TYR A 182 -16.56 29.34 -29.77
N THR A 183 -16.11 29.53 -31.00
CA THR A 183 -16.57 30.60 -31.90
C THR A 183 -17.71 30.10 -32.79
N ARG A 184 -18.78 30.88 -32.94
CA ARG A 184 -19.86 30.58 -33.90
C ARG A 184 -19.49 30.98 -35.33
N VAL A 185 -20.31 30.51 -36.28
CA VAL A 185 -20.18 30.69 -37.74
C VAL A 185 -19.66 32.06 -38.15
N ALA A 186 -18.74 32.10 -39.11
CA ALA A 186 -18.24 33.34 -39.71
C ALA A 186 -17.74 34.35 -38.66
N TYR A 187 -17.23 33.84 -37.53
CA TYR A 187 -16.68 34.65 -36.44
C TYR A 187 -17.72 35.59 -35.82
N SER A 188 -18.98 35.18 -35.86
CA SER A 188 -20.14 36.01 -35.50
C SER A 188 -20.19 36.36 -34.02
N ASN A 189 -19.90 35.41 -33.12
CA ASN A 189 -19.80 35.64 -31.68
C ASN A 189 -19.08 34.48 -30.97
N LEU A 190 -18.41 34.81 -29.86
CA LEU A 190 -17.97 33.83 -28.87
C LEU A 190 -19.17 33.20 -28.14
N THR A 191 -19.09 31.91 -27.83
CA THR A 191 -20.09 31.18 -27.04
C THR A 191 -19.38 30.28 -26.03
N ALA A 192 -19.94 30.13 -24.83
CA ALA A 192 -19.46 29.17 -23.86
C ALA A 192 -20.60 28.43 -23.16
N TYR A 193 -20.32 27.21 -22.70
CA TYR A 193 -21.23 26.36 -21.95
C TYR A 193 -20.53 25.83 -20.70
N ARG A 194 -21.27 25.76 -19.60
CA ARG A 194 -20.84 25.01 -18.44
C ARG A 194 -21.26 23.56 -18.59
N LEU A 195 -20.34 22.64 -18.33
CA LEU A 195 -20.57 21.20 -18.46
C LEU A 195 -20.44 20.52 -17.10
N ASN A 196 -21.27 19.51 -16.86
CA ASN A 196 -21.13 18.64 -15.69
C ASN A 196 -20.00 17.61 -15.87
N LEU A 197 -19.79 16.76 -14.86
CA LEU A 197 -18.79 15.69 -14.87
C LEU A 197 -19.05 14.58 -15.91
N GLN A 198 -20.21 14.60 -16.58
CA GLN A 198 -20.56 13.72 -17.70
C GLN A 198 -20.34 14.38 -19.07
N GLY A 199 -19.80 15.60 -19.09
CA GLY A 199 -19.64 16.40 -20.32
C GLY A 199 -20.96 16.94 -20.88
N LEU A 200 -22.07 16.84 -20.16
CA LEU A 200 -23.36 17.38 -20.60
C LEU A 200 -23.43 18.88 -20.31
N ALA A 201 -23.99 19.64 -21.25
CA ALA A 201 -24.29 21.06 -21.08
C ALA A 201 -25.32 21.27 -19.96
N ILE A 202 -25.01 22.13 -19.00
CA ILE A 202 -25.95 22.54 -17.96
C ILE A 202 -26.65 23.84 -18.38
N ASP A 203 -25.85 24.81 -18.84
CA ASP A 203 -26.32 26.10 -19.33
C ASP A 203 -25.31 26.75 -20.27
N GLN A 204 -25.81 27.72 -21.02
CA GLN A 204 -25.00 28.59 -21.87
C GLN A 204 -24.60 29.84 -21.07
N VAL A 205 -23.31 30.18 -21.09
CA VAL A 205 -22.80 31.44 -20.55
C VAL A 205 -23.13 32.56 -21.54
N ALA A 206 -23.86 33.56 -21.07
CA ALA A 206 -24.27 34.70 -21.88
C ALA A 206 -23.07 35.65 -22.12
N ILE A 207 -22.35 35.47 -23.22
CA ILE A 207 -21.24 36.35 -23.63
C ILE A 207 -21.75 37.31 -24.71
N PRO A 208 -22.23 38.52 -24.36
CA PRO A 208 -22.68 39.48 -25.35
C PRO A 208 -21.50 39.98 -26.17
N LYS A 209 -21.73 40.05 -27.48
CA LYS A 209 -20.90 40.81 -28.40
C LYS A 209 -21.24 42.29 -28.24
N LEU A 210 -20.27 43.09 -27.80
CA LEU A 210 -20.53 44.49 -27.45
C LEU A 210 -20.45 45.45 -28.64
N VAL A 211 -19.72 45.10 -29.71
CA VAL A 211 -19.55 45.96 -30.88
C VAL A 211 -20.04 45.24 -32.13
N ALA A 212 -21.00 45.88 -32.82
CA ALA A 212 -21.52 45.37 -34.07
C ALA A 212 -20.42 45.34 -35.16
N GLY A 213 -20.36 44.27 -35.93
CA GLY A 213 -19.40 44.11 -37.03
C GLY A 213 -18.00 43.62 -36.62
N GLU A 214 -17.70 43.47 -35.33
CA GLU A 214 -16.44 42.80 -34.91
C GLU A 214 -16.47 41.29 -35.23
N GLY A 215 -15.33 40.68 -35.51
CA GLY A 215 -15.16 39.23 -35.52
C GLY A 215 -14.46 38.76 -34.26
N GLU A 216 -14.88 37.63 -33.69
CA GLU A 216 -14.26 37.02 -32.51
C GLU A 216 -13.80 35.59 -32.86
N ARG A 217 -12.58 35.20 -32.45
CA ARG A 217 -11.94 33.94 -32.87
C ARG A 217 -10.99 33.36 -31.82
N ASP A 218 -10.70 32.07 -31.99
CA ASP A 218 -9.64 31.31 -31.31
C ASP A 218 -9.66 31.46 -29.79
N PRO A 219 -10.76 31.08 -29.11
CA PRO A 219 -10.83 31.20 -27.66
C PRO A 219 -9.90 30.23 -26.96
N SER A 220 -9.43 30.62 -25.79
CA SER A 220 -8.74 29.79 -24.81
C SER A 220 -9.34 30.01 -23.42
N VAL A 221 -9.31 28.99 -22.57
CA VAL A 221 -9.92 29.03 -21.23
C VAL A 221 -8.91 28.53 -20.21
N ALA A 222 -8.72 29.30 -19.12
CA ALA A 222 -7.94 28.89 -17.96
C ALA A 222 -8.76 29.04 -16.68
N TYR A 223 -8.58 28.12 -15.73
CA TYR A 223 -9.24 28.15 -14.42
C TYR A 223 -8.32 28.73 -13.35
N ASP A 224 -8.88 29.61 -12.53
CA ASP A 224 -8.29 30.12 -11.31
C ASP A 224 -8.97 29.45 -10.09
N PRO A 225 -8.24 28.58 -9.38
CA PRO A 225 -8.74 27.90 -8.18
C PRO A 225 -8.83 28.78 -6.93
N ASP A 226 -8.16 29.94 -6.90
CA ASP A 226 -8.15 30.84 -5.74
C ASP A 226 -9.48 31.61 -5.64
N ASP A 227 -9.96 32.15 -6.77
CA ASP A 227 -11.21 32.93 -6.84
C ASP A 227 -12.38 32.15 -7.46
N ASN A 228 -12.17 30.88 -7.81
CA ASN A 228 -13.15 30.00 -8.47
C ASN A 228 -13.79 30.61 -9.73
N GLN A 229 -12.95 31.06 -10.64
CA GLN A 229 -13.35 31.73 -11.87
C GLN A 229 -12.56 31.22 -13.07
N PHE A 230 -13.09 31.44 -14.27
CA PHE A 230 -12.40 31.19 -15.52
C PHE A 230 -12.04 32.50 -16.21
N LEU A 231 -10.89 32.54 -16.88
CA LEU A 231 -10.58 33.56 -17.88
C LEU A 231 -10.73 32.96 -19.27
N ILE A 232 -11.59 33.55 -20.10
CA ILE A 232 -11.64 33.30 -21.54
C ILE A 232 -10.83 34.38 -22.25
N THR A 233 -9.74 34.02 -22.90
CA THR A 233 -8.98 34.91 -23.80
C THR A 233 -9.34 34.59 -25.24
N TYR A 234 -9.47 35.60 -26.09
CA TYR A 234 -9.80 35.41 -27.50
C TYR A 234 -9.21 36.52 -28.37
N ALA A 235 -8.94 36.18 -29.63
CA ALA A 235 -8.53 37.14 -30.65
C ALA A 235 -9.75 37.67 -31.41
N GLY A 236 -9.59 38.79 -32.11
CA GLY A 236 -10.67 39.35 -32.92
C GLY A 236 -10.25 40.54 -33.75
N TRP A 237 -11.21 41.11 -34.47
CA TRP A 237 -10.99 42.29 -35.30
C TRP A 237 -12.25 43.13 -35.41
N GLY A 238 -12.09 44.40 -35.77
CA GLY A 238 -13.16 45.33 -36.05
C GLY A 238 -12.66 46.51 -36.87
N ALA A 239 -13.52 47.53 -37.01
CA ALA A 239 -13.18 48.76 -37.73
C ALA A 239 -11.93 49.48 -37.16
N ALA A 240 -11.66 49.32 -35.86
CA ALA A 240 -10.51 49.92 -35.18
C ALA A 240 -9.20 49.11 -35.29
N GLY A 241 -9.23 47.93 -35.91
CA GLY A 241 -8.10 47.01 -36.00
C GLY A 241 -8.36 45.65 -35.35
N ALA A 242 -7.30 44.86 -35.20
CA ALA A 242 -7.31 43.57 -34.54
C ALA A 242 -7.06 43.70 -33.03
N PHE A 243 -7.54 42.75 -32.23
CA PHE A 243 -7.45 42.80 -30.77
C PHE A 243 -7.30 41.42 -30.13
N VAL A 244 -6.77 41.41 -28.91
CA VAL A 244 -6.92 40.30 -27.96
C VAL A 244 -7.67 40.82 -26.75
N ARG A 245 -8.71 40.09 -26.34
CA ARG A 245 -9.57 40.47 -25.21
C ARG A 245 -9.80 39.31 -24.25
N GLY A 246 -10.16 39.64 -23.01
CA GLY A 246 -10.47 38.70 -21.95
C GLY A 246 -11.90 38.85 -21.40
N ARG A 247 -12.48 37.75 -20.93
CA ARG A 247 -13.74 37.71 -20.15
C ARG A 247 -13.60 36.77 -18.97
N ARG A 248 -13.87 37.26 -17.77
CA ARG A 248 -13.93 36.47 -16.55
C ARG A 248 -15.35 35.94 -16.34
N VAL A 249 -15.42 34.66 -16.00
CA VAL A 249 -16.67 33.92 -15.77
C VAL A 249 -16.59 33.27 -14.40
N ASP A 250 -17.55 33.54 -13.53
CA ASP A 250 -17.71 32.83 -12.26
C ASP A 250 -18.01 31.35 -12.55
N ALA A 251 -17.20 30.43 -12.00
CA ALA A 251 -17.30 29.02 -12.35
C ALA A 251 -18.58 28.37 -11.81
N ALA A 252 -19.10 28.84 -10.66
CA ALA A 252 -20.24 28.26 -9.96
C ALA A 252 -21.58 28.69 -10.55
N THR A 253 -21.65 29.88 -11.14
CA THR A 253 -22.90 30.49 -11.63
C THR A 253 -22.92 30.70 -13.14
N GLY A 254 -21.75 30.78 -13.80
CA GLY A 254 -21.65 31.12 -15.22
C GLY A 254 -21.89 32.61 -15.49
N THR A 255 -21.90 33.44 -14.45
CA THR A 255 -22.06 34.90 -14.59
C THR A 255 -20.75 35.55 -15.02
N LEU A 256 -20.86 36.61 -15.82
CA LEU A 256 -19.70 37.40 -16.20
C LEU A 256 -19.31 38.35 -15.08
N LEU A 257 -18.02 38.39 -14.78
CA LEU A 257 -17.47 39.25 -13.73
C LEU A 257 -17.05 40.62 -14.27
N ASP A 258 -17.00 40.77 -15.58
CA ASP A 258 -16.63 42.02 -16.25
C ASP A 258 -17.84 42.67 -16.94
N ALA A 259 -18.03 43.97 -16.69
CA ALA A 259 -19.00 44.78 -17.43
C ALA A 259 -18.58 45.02 -18.91
N SER A 260 -17.30 44.91 -19.22
CA SER A 260 -16.74 45.05 -20.58
C SER A 260 -15.51 44.16 -20.75
N PRO A 261 -15.19 43.69 -21.98
CA PRO A 261 -14.02 42.87 -22.22
C PRO A 261 -12.73 43.53 -21.76
N ILE A 262 -11.84 42.75 -21.15
CA ILE A 262 -10.51 43.19 -20.74
C ILE A 262 -9.67 43.45 -22.00
N PRO A 263 -9.14 44.66 -22.22
CA PRO A 263 -8.42 45.01 -23.45
C PRO A 263 -6.94 44.57 -23.38
N ILE A 264 -6.68 43.28 -23.55
CA ILE A 264 -5.35 42.68 -23.41
C ILE A 264 -4.36 43.27 -24.42
N TYR A 265 -4.76 43.38 -25.70
CA TYR A 265 -3.90 43.88 -26.77
C TYR A 265 -4.70 44.44 -27.96
N ALA A 266 -4.08 45.35 -28.73
CA ALA A 266 -4.60 45.88 -30.00
C ALA A 266 -3.47 45.99 -31.03
N SER A 267 -3.74 45.65 -32.29
CA SER A 267 -2.78 45.71 -33.40
C SER A 267 -3.48 45.69 -34.77
N SER A 268 -2.73 45.54 -35.86
CA SER A 268 -3.28 45.30 -37.19
C SER A 268 -3.66 43.84 -37.47
N GLY A 269 -3.18 42.88 -36.68
CA GLY A 269 -3.47 41.45 -36.87
C GLY A 269 -3.17 40.62 -35.62
N THR A 270 -4.17 39.86 -35.16
CA THR A 270 -4.08 38.96 -34.01
C THR A 270 -4.71 37.62 -34.35
N PHE A 271 -4.01 36.53 -34.05
CA PHE A 271 -4.45 35.17 -34.34
C PHE A 271 -4.06 34.27 -33.18
N ILE A 272 -4.79 33.16 -33.02
CA ILE A 272 -4.60 32.06 -32.07
C ILE A 272 -4.27 32.50 -30.64
N THR A 273 -5.09 32.10 -29.67
CA THR A 273 -4.79 32.38 -28.26
C THR A 273 -4.62 31.08 -27.48
N ASP A 274 -3.78 31.14 -26.44
CA ASP A 274 -3.77 30.13 -25.39
C ASP A 274 -3.49 30.83 -24.05
N THR A 275 -4.13 30.36 -22.99
CA THR A 275 -4.05 30.99 -21.66
C THR A 275 -3.83 29.92 -20.62
N ALA A 276 -2.92 30.17 -19.68
CA ALA A 276 -2.68 29.29 -18.54
C ALA A 276 -2.67 30.09 -17.23
N TYR A 277 -3.14 29.48 -16.15
CA TYR A 277 -3.09 30.07 -14.81
C TYR A 277 -1.83 29.65 -14.08
N ASN A 278 -1.15 30.62 -13.48
CA ASN A 278 -0.02 30.42 -12.60
C ASN A 278 -0.48 30.48 -11.15
N THR A 279 -0.45 29.33 -10.48
CA THR A 279 -0.89 29.17 -9.09
C THR A 279 0.10 29.77 -8.08
N ALA A 280 1.36 30.00 -8.45
CA ALA A 280 2.34 30.64 -7.57
C ALA A 280 2.19 32.17 -7.58
N ALA A 281 2.14 32.78 -8.77
CA ALA A 281 2.01 34.24 -8.92
C ALA A 281 0.57 34.76 -8.85
N LYS A 282 -0.42 33.84 -8.80
CA LYS A 282 -1.86 34.13 -8.81
C LYS A 282 -2.25 35.06 -9.94
N SER A 283 -1.99 34.61 -11.15
CA SER A 283 -2.26 35.37 -12.37
C SER A 283 -2.30 34.45 -13.59
N TYR A 284 -2.96 34.90 -14.64
CA TYR A 284 -2.93 34.24 -15.93
C TYR A 284 -1.79 34.78 -16.79
N LEU A 285 -1.24 33.93 -17.65
CA LEU A 285 -0.48 34.33 -18.83
C LEU A 285 -1.35 34.07 -20.05
N SER A 286 -1.82 35.14 -20.70
CA SER A 286 -2.53 35.09 -21.97
C SER A 286 -1.53 35.28 -23.11
N ALA A 287 -1.42 34.31 -24.01
CA ALA A 287 -0.51 34.34 -25.16
C ALA A 287 -1.27 34.40 -26.48
N TRP A 288 -0.66 35.02 -27.50
CA TRP A 288 -1.22 35.13 -28.86
C TRP A 288 -0.16 35.33 -29.94
N TYR A 289 -0.54 35.19 -31.22
CA TYR A 289 0.29 35.60 -32.35
C TYR A 289 -0.05 37.01 -32.84
N SER A 290 0.99 37.83 -33.06
CA SER A 290 0.91 39.10 -33.80
C SER A 290 2.29 39.45 -34.38
N GLY A 291 2.70 38.72 -35.44
CA GLY A 291 4.05 38.86 -36.04
C GLY A 291 5.20 38.33 -35.18
N ALA A 292 4.89 37.87 -33.96
CA ALA A 292 5.70 37.16 -32.99
C ALA A 292 4.74 36.42 -32.05
N SER A 293 5.27 35.48 -31.25
CA SER A 293 4.54 34.93 -30.11
C SER A 293 4.63 35.95 -28.98
N LEU A 294 3.49 36.52 -28.60
CA LEU A 294 3.36 37.55 -27.58
C LEU A 294 2.58 37.02 -26.38
N GLY A 295 2.77 37.66 -25.23
CA GLY A 295 2.07 37.33 -24.00
C GLY A 295 1.80 38.55 -23.14
N ARG A 296 0.85 38.42 -22.21
CA ARG A 296 0.61 39.43 -21.17
C ARG A 296 0.08 38.77 -19.92
N VAL A 297 0.57 39.23 -18.77
CA VAL A 297 0.05 38.84 -17.47
C VAL A 297 -1.30 39.51 -17.24
N VAL A 298 -2.31 38.73 -16.87
CA VAL A 298 -3.66 39.19 -16.50
C VAL A 298 -3.92 38.76 -15.06
N LYS A 299 -4.31 39.69 -14.19
CA LYS A 299 -4.63 39.39 -12.79
C LYS A 299 -6.06 38.83 -12.64
N PRO A 300 -6.35 38.10 -11.55
CA PRO A 300 -7.70 37.60 -11.25
C PRO A 300 -8.78 38.69 -11.21
N ASP A 301 -8.41 39.93 -10.89
CA ASP A 301 -9.29 41.10 -10.91
C ASP A 301 -9.48 41.74 -12.31
N GLY A 302 -8.83 41.19 -13.34
CA GLY A 302 -8.84 41.68 -14.72
C GLY A 302 -7.81 42.77 -15.02
N THR A 303 -7.00 43.19 -14.04
CA THR A 303 -5.97 44.21 -14.26
C THR A 303 -4.75 43.66 -15.02
N LEU A 304 -4.04 44.56 -15.70
CA LEU A 304 -2.91 44.23 -16.58
C LEU A 304 -1.62 44.88 -16.04
N PRO A 305 -0.93 44.26 -15.06
CA PRO A 305 0.12 44.90 -14.26
C PRO A 305 1.41 45.23 -15.03
N GLY A 306 1.58 44.68 -16.24
CA GLY A 306 2.78 44.84 -17.04
C GLY A 306 2.50 45.10 -18.52
N PRO A 307 3.57 45.40 -19.29
CA PRO A 307 3.48 45.55 -20.73
C PRO A 307 3.21 44.19 -21.41
N VAL A 308 3.00 44.25 -22.72
CA VAL A 308 3.07 43.06 -23.58
C VAL A 308 4.50 42.54 -23.59
N ILE A 309 4.63 41.23 -23.53
CA ILE A 309 5.89 40.49 -23.47
C ILE A 309 6.09 39.79 -24.81
N VAL A 310 7.30 39.89 -25.37
CA VAL A 310 7.68 39.08 -26.54
C VAL A 310 8.15 37.73 -26.02
N LEU A 311 7.32 36.70 -26.20
CA LEU A 311 7.63 35.33 -25.76
C LEU A 311 8.60 34.65 -26.74
N SER A 312 8.42 34.87 -28.04
CA SER A 312 9.37 34.40 -29.06
C SER A 312 9.23 35.13 -30.38
N THR A 313 10.37 35.41 -31.02
CA THR A 313 10.45 35.83 -32.43
C THR A 313 10.96 34.72 -33.35
N ARG A 314 11.11 33.50 -32.83
CA ARG A 314 11.60 32.32 -33.57
C ARG A 314 10.55 31.22 -33.64
N TRP A 315 9.94 30.91 -32.50
CA TRP A 315 8.89 29.89 -32.37
C TRP A 315 7.55 30.62 -32.34
N PHE A 316 7.03 30.93 -33.53
CA PHE A 316 5.80 31.69 -33.66
C PHE A 316 5.11 31.39 -34.99
N ALA A 317 3.79 31.26 -34.93
CA ALA A 317 2.94 31.08 -36.10
C ALA A 317 1.50 31.49 -35.80
N TYR A 318 0.74 31.80 -36.85
CA TYR A 318 -0.63 32.29 -36.70
C TYR A 318 -1.65 31.17 -36.35
N ASP A 319 -1.27 29.91 -36.52
CA ASP A 319 -2.07 28.69 -36.38
C ASP A 319 -1.46 27.67 -35.40
N ALA A 320 -0.34 28.01 -34.75
CA ALA A 320 0.31 27.17 -33.75
C ALA A 320 0.71 27.96 -32.51
N LEU A 321 0.03 27.69 -31.40
CA LEU A 321 0.36 28.23 -30.09
C LEU A 321 -0.28 27.37 -29.00
N SER A 322 0.53 26.99 -28.02
CA SER A 322 0.02 26.49 -26.76
C SER A 322 0.94 26.82 -25.60
N VAL A 323 0.39 27.07 -24.41
CA VAL A 323 1.14 27.38 -23.19
C VAL A 323 0.58 26.60 -22.02
N ALA A 324 1.46 26.02 -21.19
CA ALA A 324 1.06 25.33 -19.97
C ALA A 324 1.98 25.70 -18.80
N TYR A 325 1.38 26.03 -17.66
CA TYR A 325 2.09 26.28 -16.41
C TYR A 325 2.38 24.96 -15.68
N ASN A 326 3.60 24.80 -15.17
CA ASN A 326 3.98 23.68 -14.33
C ASN A 326 4.35 24.16 -12.92
N ALA A 327 3.55 23.76 -11.94
CA ALA A 327 3.75 24.15 -10.54
C ALA A 327 4.99 23.53 -9.88
N ARG A 328 5.63 22.53 -10.51
CA ARG A 328 6.85 21.87 -10.04
C ARG A 328 8.12 22.48 -10.61
N SER A 329 8.04 23.30 -11.66
CA SER A 329 9.16 24.14 -12.11
C SER A 329 8.95 25.62 -11.82
N ASP A 330 7.73 26.04 -11.46
CA ASP A 330 7.33 27.46 -11.37
C ASP A 330 7.62 28.23 -12.66
N THR A 331 7.42 27.54 -13.78
CA THR A 331 7.57 28.08 -15.12
C THR A 331 6.40 27.64 -16.01
N PHE A 332 6.16 28.41 -17.05
CA PHE A 332 5.37 27.96 -18.19
C PHE A 332 6.30 27.40 -19.27
N PHE A 333 5.75 26.60 -20.15
CA PHE A 333 6.39 26.28 -21.41
C PHE A 333 5.43 26.59 -22.55
N MET A 334 5.88 27.40 -23.51
CA MET A 334 5.14 27.76 -24.71
C MET A 334 5.68 26.96 -25.90
N VAL A 335 4.79 26.41 -26.73
CA VAL A 335 5.14 25.73 -27.98
C VAL A 335 4.48 26.40 -29.17
N SER A 336 5.20 26.39 -30.30
CA SER A 336 4.74 26.86 -31.60
C SER A 336 5.61 26.20 -32.69
N HIS A 337 5.17 26.28 -33.95
CA HIS A 337 5.99 25.78 -35.05
C HIS A 337 6.99 26.84 -35.52
N SER A 338 8.02 26.38 -36.23
CA SER A 338 9.09 27.19 -36.80
C SER A 338 9.14 27.04 -38.32
N SER A 339 9.84 27.94 -39.00
CA SER A 339 10.05 27.91 -40.45
C SER A 339 10.87 26.72 -40.95
N ASP A 340 11.42 25.89 -40.04
CA ASP A 340 12.25 24.73 -40.34
C ASP A 340 11.50 23.38 -40.25
N TRP A 341 10.17 23.41 -40.40
CA TRP A 341 9.26 22.26 -40.44
C TRP A 341 9.08 21.53 -39.10
N GLU A 342 9.59 22.11 -38.02
CA GLU A 342 9.60 21.50 -36.70
C GLU A 342 8.98 22.42 -35.66
N ASP A 343 8.47 21.79 -34.60
CA ASP A 343 7.92 22.50 -33.46
C ASP A 343 9.03 22.78 -32.46
N GLY A 344 9.00 23.97 -31.89
CA GLY A 344 9.86 24.36 -30.79
C GLY A 344 9.10 25.06 -29.71
N GLY A 345 9.84 25.56 -28.74
CA GLY A 345 9.21 26.20 -27.60
C GLY A 345 10.19 26.93 -26.71
N VAL A 346 9.62 27.77 -25.86
CA VAL A 346 10.33 28.67 -24.96
C VAL A 346 9.83 28.40 -23.55
N GLU A 347 10.76 28.20 -22.62
CA GLU A 347 10.44 28.22 -21.19
C GLU A 347 10.25 29.67 -20.75
N ILE A 348 9.19 29.93 -19.99
CA ILE A 348 8.78 31.25 -19.55
C ILE A 348 8.69 31.24 -18.03
N LYS A 349 9.33 32.21 -17.38
CA LYS A 349 9.34 32.35 -15.93
C LYS A 349 7.93 32.63 -15.38
N SER A 350 7.76 32.40 -14.09
CA SER A 350 6.54 32.71 -13.33
C SER A 350 6.02 34.16 -13.56
N ASP A 351 6.93 35.10 -13.79
CA ASP A 351 6.63 36.53 -14.05
C ASP A 351 6.21 36.84 -15.50
N GLY A 352 6.22 35.83 -16.39
CA GLY A 352 5.86 35.94 -17.80
C GLY A 352 7.03 36.20 -18.76
N ASN A 353 8.25 36.44 -18.28
CA ASN A 353 9.41 36.67 -19.16
C ASN A 353 10.03 35.36 -19.67
N PRO A 354 10.46 35.29 -20.94
CA PRO A 354 11.18 34.13 -21.44
C PRO A 354 12.50 33.91 -20.69
N VAL A 355 12.84 32.65 -20.44
CA VAL A 355 14.13 32.25 -19.85
C VAL A 355 15.26 32.47 -20.86
N ASP A 356 15.03 32.03 -22.10
CA ASP A 356 15.96 32.10 -23.22
C ASP A 356 15.22 32.19 -24.57
N ASN A 357 15.90 31.92 -25.67
CA ASN A 357 15.30 31.92 -27.03
C ASN A 357 14.56 30.61 -27.37
N GLY A 358 14.44 29.69 -26.42
CA GLY A 358 13.87 28.38 -26.61
C GLY A 358 14.74 27.44 -27.44
N PHE A 359 14.17 26.27 -27.73
CA PHE A 359 14.84 25.20 -28.47
C PHE A 359 13.83 24.45 -29.34
N ARG A 360 14.35 23.68 -30.29
CA ARG A 360 13.53 22.76 -31.09
C ARG A 360 13.05 21.63 -30.18
N VAL A 361 11.74 21.43 -30.09
CA VAL A 361 11.10 20.44 -29.21
C VAL A 361 10.92 19.13 -29.94
N THR A 362 10.44 19.14 -31.19
CA THR A 362 10.38 17.92 -31.99
C THR A 362 11.76 17.57 -32.55
N SER A 363 11.94 16.30 -32.91
CA SER A 363 13.09 15.85 -33.70
C SER A 363 12.63 14.72 -34.61
N THR A 364 11.77 15.07 -35.57
CA THR A 364 11.16 14.09 -36.46
C THR A 364 12.02 13.81 -37.70
N PRO A 365 11.81 12.67 -38.38
CA PRO A 365 12.39 12.48 -39.70
C PRO A 365 11.95 13.60 -40.66
N VAL A 366 12.77 13.87 -41.68
CA VAL A 366 12.43 14.87 -42.70
C VAL A 366 11.16 14.42 -43.44
N SER A 367 10.15 15.28 -43.47
CA SER A 367 8.94 15.09 -44.27
C SER A 367 8.62 16.33 -45.09
N ALA A 368 7.82 16.16 -46.14
CA ALA A 368 7.41 17.27 -47.02
C ALA A 368 6.47 18.27 -46.33
N SER A 369 5.83 17.87 -45.23
CA SER A 369 4.86 18.71 -44.52
C SER A 369 5.32 19.13 -43.12
N GLY A 370 6.25 18.43 -42.46
CA GLY A 370 6.73 18.83 -41.14
C GLY A 370 5.75 18.53 -39.99
N ASN A 371 5.84 19.33 -38.93
CA ASN A 371 5.06 19.23 -37.71
C ASN A 371 4.06 20.39 -37.58
N PHE A 372 2.85 20.10 -37.08
CA PHE A 372 1.78 21.09 -36.98
C PHE A 372 0.94 20.94 -35.72
N TYR A 373 0.21 22.02 -35.43
CA TYR A 373 -0.76 22.10 -34.34
C TYR A 373 -0.19 21.66 -32.98
N PRO A 374 1.00 22.12 -32.56
CA PRO A 374 1.58 21.75 -31.29
C PRO A 374 0.65 22.12 -30.13
N ARG A 375 0.45 21.19 -29.20
CA ARG A 375 -0.23 21.44 -27.92
C ARG A 375 0.64 20.92 -26.79
N ILE A 376 0.49 21.51 -25.60
CA ILE A 376 1.30 21.15 -24.44
C ILE A 376 0.44 21.00 -23.19
N SER A 377 0.82 20.07 -22.32
CA SER A 377 0.22 19.88 -21.00
C SER A 377 1.28 19.61 -19.96
N ALA A 378 1.14 20.25 -18.80
CA ALA A 378 2.05 20.06 -17.68
C ALA A 378 1.71 18.79 -16.90
N ASN A 379 2.75 18.11 -16.44
CA ASN A 379 2.66 17.09 -15.41
C ASN A 379 2.35 17.76 -14.06
N ALA A 380 1.38 17.24 -13.31
CA ALA A 380 1.04 17.80 -11.99
C ALA A 380 2.07 17.45 -10.89
N ASP A 381 2.86 16.41 -11.11
CA ASP A 381 3.76 15.82 -10.10
C ASP A 381 5.25 16.00 -10.41
N ARG A 382 5.61 16.25 -11.67
CA ARG A 382 7.00 16.42 -12.13
C ARG A 382 7.18 17.76 -12.82
N PRO A 383 8.40 18.33 -12.85
CA PRO A 383 8.72 19.54 -13.62
C PRO A 383 8.80 19.21 -15.12
N GLU A 384 7.77 18.58 -15.67
CA GLU A 384 7.76 18.06 -17.03
C GLU A 384 6.48 18.49 -17.74
N TRP A 385 6.55 18.53 -19.06
CA TRP A 385 5.40 18.70 -19.93
C TRP A 385 5.41 17.63 -21.00
N LEU A 386 4.23 17.20 -21.44
CA LEU A 386 4.08 16.47 -22.69
C LEU A 386 3.64 17.45 -23.77
N MET A 387 4.41 17.50 -24.85
CA MET A 387 4.05 18.20 -26.07
C MET A 387 3.55 17.18 -27.10
N SER A 388 2.44 17.49 -27.79
CA SER A 388 1.90 16.70 -28.90
C SER A 388 1.94 17.49 -30.21
N SER A 389 2.22 16.81 -31.32
CA SER A 389 2.25 17.41 -32.67
C SER A 389 1.61 16.51 -33.73
N ALA A 390 1.12 17.09 -34.82
CA ALA A 390 0.68 16.38 -36.02
C ALA A 390 1.82 16.34 -37.05
N TYR A 391 2.60 15.26 -37.04
CA TYR A 391 3.68 15.02 -37.99
C TYR A 391 3.14 14.54 -39.34
N SER A 392 3.62 15.17 -40.41
CA SER A 392 3.24 14.94 -41.80
C SER A 392 1.72 14.96 -42.02
N LEU A 393 0.97 15.62 -41.13
CA LEU A 393 -0.50 15.60 -41.08
C LEU A 393 -1.09 14.18 -41.09
N SER A 394 -0.41 13.16 -40.57
CA SER A 394 -0.90 11.77 -40.59
C SER A 394 -0.58 10.97 -39.32
N THR A 395 0.42 11.42 -38.56
CA THR A 395 0.88 10.78 -37.33
C THR A 395 0.88 11.77 -36.18
N GLY A 396 0.21 11.43 -35.08
CA GLY A 396 0.27 12.20 -33.84
C GLY A 396 1.56 11.82 -33.10
N MET A 397 2.47 12.77 -32.95
CA MET A 397 3.72 12.62 -32.23
C MET A 397 3.62 13.18 -30.82
N VAL A 398 4.44 12.66 -29.91
CA VAL A 398 4.64 13.21 -28.58
C VAL A 398 6.10 13.38 -28.25
N GLN A 399 6.39 14.38 -27.44
CA GLN A 399 7.71 14.66 -26.89
C GLN A 399 7.57 15.10 -25.43
N LEU A 400 8.33 14.47 -24.54
CA LEU A 400 8.52 15.00 -23.19
C LEU A 400 9.51 16.17 -23.19
N VAL A 401 9.15 17.22 -22.46
CA VAL A 401 10.01 18.35 -22.13
C VAL A 401 10.23 18.36 -20.63
N ALA A 402 11.48 18.29 -20.18
CA ALA A 402 11.84 18.32 -18.78
C ALA A 402 12.39 19.70 -18.42
N GLY A 403 11.78 20.34 -17.44
CA GLY A 403 12.24 21.56 -16.78
C GLY A 403 13.09 21.26 -15.54
N THR A 404 13.40 22.29 -14.78
CA THR A 404 14.11 22.16 -13.50
C THR A 404 13.12 22.18 -12.33
N ALA A 405 13.24 21.22 -11.42
CA ALA A 405 12.37 21.14 -10.25
C ALA A 405 12.58 22.31 -9.28
N ILE A 406 11.48 22.83 -8.73
CA ILE A 406 11.47 23.64 -7.51
C ILE A 406 11.09 22.76 -6.31
N GLY A 407 12.09 22.43 -5.49
CA GLY A 407 11.92 21.55 -4.34
C GLY A 407 11.80 20.05 -4.71
N PRO A 408 11.68 19.17 -3.71
CA PRO A 408 11.51 17.74 -3.94
C PRO A 408 10.14 17.45 -4.60
N PRO A 409 10.00 16.38 -5.40
CA PRO A 409 8.71 15.95 -5.93
C PRO A 409 7.72 15.72 -4.78
N PRO A 410 6.41 15.97 -5.00
CA PRO A 410 5.38 15.66 -4.01
C PRO A 410 5.40 14.16 -3.72
N SER A 411 5.70 13.82 -2.46
CA SER A 411 5.72 12.44 -1.99
C SER A 411 4.36 11.75 -2.20
N GLN A 412 4.38 10.56 -2.77
CA GLN A 412 3.21 9.70 -2.97
C GLN A 412 3.51 8.28 -2.46
N PRO A 413 3.66 8.11 -1.13
CA PRO A 413 3.97 6.83 -0.53
C PRO A 413 2.76 5.88 -0.65
N MET A 414 3.04 4.61 -0.94
CA MET A 414 2.11 3.51 -1.04
C MET A 414 2.77 2.24 -0.49
N MET A 415 2.01 1.50 0.33
CA MET A 415 2.42 0.19 0.81
C MET A 415 1.29 -0.84 0.82
N SER A 416 1.70 -2.11 0.81
CA SER A 416 0.85 -3.26 1.09
C SER A 416 1.39 -4.06 2.26
N LEU A 417 0.49 -4.69 3.02
CA LEU A 417 0.78 -5.72 4.01
C LEU A 417 0.20 -7.04 3.48
N ASP A 418 1.08 -7.93 3.00
CA ASP A 418 0.68 -9.17 2.32
C ASP A 418 0.54 -10.34 3.30
N THR A 419 1.35 -10.36 4.36
CA THR A 419 1.30 -11.34 5.46
C THR A 419 1.57 -10.64 6.79
N PRO A 420 0.92 -11.06 7.90
CA PRO A 420 -0.08 -12.13 8.01
C PRO A 420 -1.43 -11.73 7.41
N ARG A 421 -2.25 -12.73 7.04
CA ARG A 421 -3.65 -12.48 6.66
C ARG A 421 -4.47 -12.07 7.89
N SER A 422 -5.43 -11.17 7.69
CA SER A 422 -6.36 -10.78 8.76
C SER A 422 -7.12 -11.99 9.29
N GLY A 423 -7.24 -12.08 10.62
CA GLY A 423 -7.85 -13.21 11.33
C GLY A 423 -6.93 -14.41 11.57
N ALA A 424 -5.65 -14.34 11.18
CA ALA A 424 -4.72 -15.44 11.40
C ALA A 424 -4.50 -15.72 12.91
N VAL A 425 -4.49 -17.01 13.25
CA VAL A 425 -4.18 -17.51 14.60
C VAL A 425 -2.84 -18.23 14.53
N LEU A 426 -1.79 -17.63 15.09
CA LEU A 426 -0.40 -18.05 14.86
C LEU A 426 0.42 -18.07 16.15
N PRO A 427 1.33 -19.05 16.36
CA PRO A 427 2.25 -19.06 17.50
C PRO A 427 3.38 -18.03 17.36
N ASN A 428 3.81 -17.75 16.12
CA ASN A 428 4.70 -16.69 15.69
C ASN A 428 4.35 -16.31 14.24
N PHE A 429 4.75 -15.14 13.76
CA PHE A 429 4.46 -14.72 12.38
C PHE A 429 5.48 -13.72 11.84
N THR A 430 5.52 -13.63 10.51
CA THR A 430 6.29 -12.61 9.78
C THR A 430 5.33 -11.59 9.18
N VAL A 431 5.66 -10.32 9.35
CA VAL A 431 5.03 -9.19 8.66
C VAL A 431 5.85 -8.89 7.41
N ALA A 432 5.25 -9.04 6.23
CA ALA A 432 5.91 -8.76 4.96
C ALA A 432 4.95 -8.16 3.94
N GLY A 433 5.51 -7.45 2.98
CA GLY A 433 4.77 -6.70 1.97
C GLY A 433 5.69 -5.92 1.06
N TRP A 434 5.19 -4.82 0.50
CA TRP A 434 5.97 -3.89 -0.31
C TRP A 434 5.65 -2.45 0.06
N ALA A 435 6.61 -1.54 -0.16
CA ALA A 435 6.47 -0.11 0.07
C ALA A 435 7.24 0.67 -1.01
N ILE A 436 6.59 1.69 -1.60
CA ILE A 436 7.17 2.57 -2.62
C ILE A 436 6.67 4.00 -2.41
N ASP A 437 7.45 4.98 -2.85
CA ASP A 437 6.94 6.30 -3.20
C ASP A 437 6.87 6.42 -4.72
N ARG A 438 5.66 6.54 -5.26
CA ARG A 438 5.45 6.61 -6.72
C ARG A 438 6.11 7.82 -7.37
N SER A 439 6.42 8.86 -6.59
CA SER A 439 7.13 10.03 -7.08
C SER A 439 8.64 9.81 -7.21
N SER A 440 9.16 8.68 -6.71
CA SER A 440 10.57 8.33 -6.80
C SER A 440 11.01 8.00 -8.22
N VAL A 441 12.02 8.73 -8.68
CA VAL A 441 12.69 8.52 -9.98
C VAL A 441 13.92 7.62 -9.88
N SER A 442 14.38 7.30 -8.66
CA SER A 442 15.52 6.41 -8.41
C SER A 442 15.33 5.65 -7.10
N GLY A 443 15.40 4.32 -7.16
CA GLY A 443 15.03 3.45 -6.04
C GLY A 443 13.55 3.57 -5.67
N THR A 444 13.18 2.95 -4.55
CA THR A 444 11.79 2.85 -4.11
C THR A 444 11.26 4.14 -3.50
N GLY A 445 12.13 5.07 -3.10
CA GLY A 445 11.77 6.29 -2.37
C GLY A 445 11.45 6.07 -0.88
N ILE A 446 11.49 4.83 -0.39
CA ILE A 446 11.22 4.45 1.00
C ILE A 446 12.52 4.03 1.68
N ASP A 447 12.85 4.62 2.82
CA ASP A 447 14.05 4.31 3.61
C ASP A 447 13.75 3.51 4.88
N SER A 448 12.49 3.47 5.34
CA SER A 448 12.09 2.66 6.49
C SER A 448 10.63 2.24 6.45
N VAL A 449 10.37 1.05 6.99
CA VAL A 449 9.03 0.56 7.30
C VAL A 449 9.03 0.11 8.77
N SER A 450 8.26 0.79 9.61
CA SER A 450 8.10 0.47 11.04
C SER A 450 6.86 -0.38 11.28
N VAL A 451 6.98 -1.40 12.12
CA VAL A 451 5.91 -2.34 12.44
C VAL A 451 5.42 -2.09 13.86
N PHE A 452 4.13 -1.87 14.02
CA PHE A 452 3.47 -1.67 15.31
C PHE A 452 2.47 -2.80 15.58
N ALA A 453 2.32 -3.17 16.85
CA ALA A 453 1.25 -4.03 17.33
C ALA A 453 0.41 -3.28 18.36
N THR A 454 -0.89 -3.18 18.12
CA THR A 454 -1.83 -2.57 19.06
C THR A 454 -2.70 -3.67 19.63
N PRO A 455 -2.63 -4.00 20.93
CA PRO A 455 -3.60 -4.89 21.56
C PRO A 455 -5.02 -4.35 21.31
N VAL A 456 -6.00 -5.20 21.06
CA VAL A 456 -7.39 -4.75 20.86
C VAL A 456 -7.87 -4.02 22.13
N GLY A 457 -8.18 -2.72 22.00
CA GLY A 457 -8.55 -1.85 23.13
C GLY A 457 -7.36 -1.28 23.93
N GLY A 458 -6.13 -1.53 23.49
CA GLY A 458 -4.88 -1.05 24.12
C GLY A 458 -4.18 0.07 23.33
N SER A 459 -2.94 0.38 23.74
CA SER A 459 -2.08 1.37 23.08
C SER A 459 -1.07 0.71 22.13
N PRO A 460 -0.65 1.38 21.05
CA PRO A 460 0.27 0.81 20.06
C PRO A 460 1.68 0.61 20.64
N LEU A 461 2.25 -0.57 20.40
CA LEU A 461 3.64 -0.93 20.70
C LEU A 461 4.45 -0.96 19.40
N LEU A 462 5.56 -0.22 19.34
CA LEU A 462 6.53 -0.36 18.25
C LEU A 462 7.30 -1.67 18.41
N LEU A 463 7.20 -2.56 17.43
CA LEU A 463 7.95 -3.82 17.41
C LEU A 463 9.35 -3.65 16.84
N GLY A 464 9.50 -2.76 15.86
CA GLY A 464 10.79 -2.48 15.21
C GLY A 464 10.63 -2.03 13.76
N THR A 465 11.77 -1.92 13.07
CA THR A 465 11.84 -1.56 11.65
C THR A 465 12.09 -2.81 10.81
N ALA A 466 11.31 -2.99 9.75
CA ALA A 466 11.44 -4.08 8.80
C ALA A 466 12.70 -3.96 7.96
N THR A 467 13.23 -5.11 7.54
CA THR A 467 14.31 -5.15 6.54
C THR A 467 13.71 -4.86 5.16
N LEU A 468 14.29 -3.91 4.42
CA LEU A 468 13.88 -3.52 3.07
C LEU A 468 14.76 -4.19 1.99
N GLY A 469 14.33 -4.10 0.74
CA GLY A 469 15.14 -4.47 -0.43
C GLY A 469 14.80 -5.83 -1.04
N PHE A 470 13.72 -6.48 -0.63
CA PHE A 470 13.29 -7.76 -1.21
C PHE A 470 12.68 -7.55 -2.59
N ALA A 471 12.94 -8.47 -3.53
CA ALA A 471 12.50 -8.35 -4.91
C ALA A 471 10.98 -8.55 -5.06
N ARG A 472 10.34 -7.66 -5.82
CA ARG A 472 8.92 -7.56 -6.17
C ARG A 472 8.74 -7.11 -7.62
N PRO A 473 9.04 -7.99 -8.60
CA PRO A 473 8.83 -7.68 -10.02
C PRO A 473 7.38 -7.32 -10.35
N ASP A 474 6.42 -7.92 -9.64
CA ASP A 474 4.99 -7.64 -9.76
C ASP A 474 4.63 -6.19 -9.46
N VAL A 475 5.31 -5.56 -8.50
CA VAL A 475 5.13 -4.14 -8.16
C VAL A 475 5.75 -3.25 -9.25
N ALA A 476 6.95 -3.60 -9.74
CA ALA A 476 7.57 -2.87 -10.85
C ALA A 476 6.71 -2.89 -12.12
N ASP A 477 6.09 -4.03 -12.42
CA ASP A 477 5.17 -4.17 -13.56
C ASP A 477 3.89 -3.37 -13.36
N ALA A 478 3.27 -3.45 -12.16
CA ALA A 478 2.02 -2.77 -11.84
C ALA A 478 2.13 -1.24 -11.84
N PHE A 479 3.30 -0.70 -11.47
CA PHE A 479 3.55 0.74 -11.42
C PHE A 479 4.47 1.23 -12.56
N HIS A 480 4.74 0.37 -13.56
CA HIS A 480 5.56 0.67 -14.74
C HIS A 480 6.91 1.33 -14.38
N GLY A 481 7.58 0.83 -13.35
CA GLY A 481 8.80 1.41 -12.80
C GLY A 481 9.80 0.36 -12.34
N ALA A 482 10.84 0.11 -13.14
CA ALA A 482 11.90 -0.86 -12.81
C ALA A 482 12.64 -0.52 -11.50
N GLN A 483 12.63 0.75 -11.07
CA GLN A 483 13.17 1.19 -9.79
C GLN A 483 12.43 0.61 -8.58
N PHE A 484 11.19 0.14 -8.76
CA PHE A 484 10.36 -0.45 -7.71
C PHE A 484 10.58 -1.96 -7.50
N THR A 485 11.48 -2.58 -8.29
CA THR A 485 11.76 -4.02 -8.18
C THR A 485 12.21 -4.42 -6.77
N ASN A 486 12.91 -3.57 -6.01
CA ASN A 486 13.38 -3.93 -4.67
C ASN A 486 12.51 -3.30 -3.55
N SER A 487 11.20 -3.20 -3.77
CA SER A 487 10.23 -2.59 -2.85
C SER A 487 9.77 -3.47 -1.69
N GLY A 488 10.14 -4.75 -1.69
CA GLY A 488 9.69 -5.69 -0.67
C GLY A 488 10.31 -5.42 0.71
N TYR A 489 9.52 -5.65 1.75
CA TYR A 489 9.95 -5.58 3.14
C TYR A 489 9.57 -6.84 3.93
N SER A 490 10.32 -7.15 4.99
CA SER A 490 10.04 -8.28 5.89
C SER A 490 10.49 -8.01 7.33
N PHE A 491 9.69 -8.44 8.30
CA PHE A 491 9.96 -8.35 9.74
C PHE A 491 9.39 -9.57 10.47
N THR A 492 10.23 -10.32 11.19
CA THR A 492 9.77 -11.44 12.02
C THR A 492 9.32 -10.92 13.39
N VAL A 493 8.07 -11.18 13.76
CA VAL A 493 7.50 -10.75 15.03
C VAL A 493 7.83 -11.76 16.12
N GLY A 494 8.49 -11.28 17.18
CA GLY A 494 8.73 -11.99 18.43
C GLY A 494 8.39 -11.12 19.64
N GLY A 495 8.26 -11.74 20.82
CA GLY A 495 8.05 -11.02 22.08
C GLY A 495 6.66 -10.42 22.30
N LEU A 496 5.67 -10.74 21.45
CA LEU A 496 4.26 -10.40 21.70
C LEU A 496 3.60 -11.44 22.62
N TRP A 497 2.83 -10.97 23.61
CA TRP A 497 2.06 -11.83 24.50
C TRP A 497 0.88 -12.49 23.77
N PRO A 498 0.38 -13.64 24.23
CA PRO A 498 -0.90 -14.18 23.78
C PRO A 498 -2.01 -13.13 23.86
N GLY A 499 -2.87 -13.06 22.85
CA GLY A 499 -3.90 -12.04 22.72
C GLY A 499 -4.15 -11.63 21.27
N THR A 500 -5.13 -10.77 21.08
CA THR A 500 -5.50 -10.24 19.75
C THR A 500 -4.89 -8.86 19.55
N TYR A 501 -4.21 -8.68 18.42
CA TYR A 501 -3.53 -7.44 18.06
C TYR A 501 -3.95 -6.96 16.67
N ASP A 502 -4.03 -5.65 16.52
CA ASP A 502 -4.06 -4.96 15.24
C ASP A 502 -2.61 -4.57 14.88
N ILE A 503 -2.07 -5.23 13.86
CA ILE A 503 -0.72 -5.02 13.34
C ILE A 503 -0.78 -3.96 12.25
N THR A 504 -0.08 -2.84 12.47
CA THR A 504 -0.01 -1.72 11.54
C THR A 504 1.41 -1.53 11.05
N VAL A 505 1.58 -1.32 9.75
CA VAL A 505 2.86 -0.92 9.16
C VAL A 505 2.84 0.56 8.84
N LYS A 506 3.98 1.24 9.00
CA LYS A 506 4.14 2.65 8.66
C LYS A 506 5.41 2.84 7.84
N GLU A 507 5.33 3.53 6.72
CA GLU A 507 6.46 3.78 5.82
C GLU A 507 6.95 5.23 5.96
N HIS A 508 8.26 5.44 5.83
CA HIS A 508 8.84 6.77 5.71
C HIS A 508 9.34 7.01 4.29
N SER A 509 8.91 8.11 3.67
CA SER A 509 9.38 8.51 2.36
C SER A 509 10.53 9.50 2.46
N THR A 510 11.58 9.23 1.67
CA THR A 510 12.73 10.13 1.49
C THR A 510 12.42 11.37 0.67
N LEU A 511 11.34 11.36 -0.13
CA LEU A 511 10.93 12.51 -0.95
C LEU A 511 10.08 13.50 -0.14
N GLY A 512 9.24 12.99 0.75
CA GLY A 512 8.36 13.82 1.60
C GLY A 512 8.96 14.15 2.97
N GLY A 513 9.91 13.34 3.45
CA GLY A 513 10.37 13.37 4.84
C GLY A 513 9.25 13.04 5.84
N THR A 514 8.20 12.34 5.37
CA THR A 514 6.99 12.06 6.13
C THR A 514 6.81 10.57 6.36
N THR A 515 6.34 10.22 7.55
CA THR A 515 5.87 8.86 7.88
C THR A 515 4.37 8.75 7.66
N THR A 516 3.95 7.82 6.81
CA THR A 516 2.54 7.55 6.51
C THR A 516 2.11 6.23 7.14
N SER A 517 0.89 6.16 7.68
CA SER A 517 0.34 4.92 8.20
C SER A 517 -0.25 4.09 7.08
N GLY A 518 0.15 2.83 7.00
CA GLY A 518 -0.33 1.87 6.01
C GLY A 518 -1.45 0.95 6.51
N PRO A 519 -1.67 -0.17 5.82
CA PRO A 519 -2.68 -1.16 6.16
C PRO A 519 -2.53 -1.72 7.58
N THR A 520 -3.67 -2.12 8.16
CA THR A 520 -3.74 -2.79 9.46
C THR A 520 -4.38 -4.16 9.30
N VAL A 521 -3.81 -5.19 9.93
CA VAL A 521 -4.37 -6.55 9.97
C VAL A 521 -4.53 -7.05 11.39
N ARG A 522 -5.62 -7.77 11.66
CA ARG A 522 -5.87 -8.35 12.98
C ARG A 522 -5.29 -9.76 13.07
N VAL A 523 -4.58 -10.08 14.15
CA VAL A 523 -4.02 -11.41 14.43
C VAL A 523 -4.28 -11.84 15.86
N THR A 524 -4.33 -13.14 16.12
CA THR A 524 -4.46 -13.70 17.49
C THR A 524 -3.29 -14.64 17.81
N LEU A 525 -2.60 -14.38 18.92
CA LEU A 525 -1.57 -15.25 19.49
C LEU A 525 -2.18 -16.10 20.62
N LYS A 526 -1.95 -17.41 20.64
CA LYS A 526 -2.45 -18.33 21.70
C LYS A 526 -1.40 -18.58 22.80
N GLY A 527 -1.86 -18.86 24.03
CA GLY A 527 -1.03 -19.14 25.21
C GLY A 527 -0.34 -20.51 25.19
N PHE A 528 0.81 -20.60 25.88
CA PHE A 528 1.66 -21.80 25.91
C PHE A 528 1.59 -22.52 27.27
N MET A 529 0.92 -23.67 27.28
CA MET A 529 1.03 -24.69 28.33
C MET A 529 1.14 -26.08 27.68
N THR A 530 1.78 -27.02 28.37
CA THR A 530 1.99 -28.41 27.92
C THR A 530 1.81 -29.40 29.05
N ILE A 531 1.47 -30.64 28.71
CA ILE A 531 1.59 -31.82 29.58
C ILE A 531 2.70 -32.68 29.00
N ASP A 532 3.82 -32.81 29.73
CA ASP A 532 5.00 -33.56 29.28
C ASP A 532 4.92 -35.03 29.69
N THR A 533 4.27 -35.32 30.82
CA THR A 533 3.98 -36.67 31.30
C THR A 533 2.57 -36.70 31.93
N PRO A 534 1.77 -37.75 31.70
CA PRO A 534 2.02 -38.86 30.78
C PRO A 534 1.96 -38.40 29.31
N VAL A 535 2.52 -39.21 28.41
CA VAL A 535 2.37 -38.95 26.96
C VAL A 535 0.97 -39.38 26.47
N PRO A 536 0.44 -38.77 25.40
CA PRO A 536 -0.87 -39.15 24.86
C PRO A 536 -0.96 -40.63 24.50
N GLY A 537 -2.01 -41.29 24.96
CA GLY A 537 -2.27 -42.72 24.75
C GLY A 537 -1.50 -43.65 25.71
N ALA A 538 -0.78 -43.11 26.69
CA ALA A 538 -0.03 -43.93 27.65
C ALA A 538 -0.94 -44.90 28.41
N LYS A 539 -0.44 -46.14 28.60
CA LYS A 539 -0.99 -47.09 29.56
C LYS A 539 -0.32 -46.85 30.91
N VAL A 540 -1.11 -46.49 31.92
CA VAL A 540 -0.62 -46.01 33.22
C VAL A 540 -1.21 -46.83 34.37
N GLY A 541 -0.52 -46.85 35.51
CA GLY A 541 -1.01 -47.49 36.73
C GLY A 541 -2.13 -46.68 37.41
N THR A 542 -2.69 -47.24 38.48
CA THR A 542 -3.68 -46.56 39.34
C THR A 542 -3.08 -45.41 40.16
N TYR A 543 -1.75 -45.29 40.14
CA TYR A 543 -0.95 -44.18 40.64
C TYR A 543 -0.03 -43.69 39.52
N LEU A 544 -0.09 -42.41 39.16
CA LEU A 544 0.78 -41.83 38.13
C LEU A 544 1.16 -40.37 38.42
N LEU A 545 2.32 -39.94 37.91
CA LEU A 545 2.72 -38.54 37.89
C LEU A 545 2.20 -37.86 36.63
N LEU A 546 1.51 -36.74 36.79
CA LEU A 546 1.21 -35.79 35.72
C LEU A 546 2.09 -34.55 35.91
N GLY A 547 2.81 -34.13 34.88
CA GLY A 547 3.74 -33.01 34.94
C GLY A 547 3.88 -32.30 33.61
N GLY A 548 4.23 -31.02 33.67
CA GLY A 548 4.36 -30.17 32.49
C GLY A 548 4.87 -28.78 32.83
N TRP A 549 4.61 -27.82 31.96
CA TRP A 549 4.87 -26.41 32.23
C TRP A 549 3.76 -25.52 31.69
N ALA A 550 3.60 -24.36 32.32
CA ALA A 550 2.66 -23.33 31.91
C ALA A 550 3.27 -21.96 32.15
N ILE A 551 3.12 -21.05 31.19
CA ILE A 551 3.55 -19.66 31.31
C ILE A 551 2.43 -18.72 30.91
N ASP A 552 2.31 -17.64 31.65
CA ASP A 552 1.61 -16.42 31.27
C ASP A 552 2.62 -15.29 31.20
N GLY A 553 2.95 -14.93 29.97
CA GLY A 553 3.90 -13.86 29.74
C GLY A 553 3.37 -12.47 30.10
N ALA A 554 2.05 -12.26 30.19
CA ALA A 554 1.49 -10.96 30.59
C ALA A 554 1.82 -10.60 32.05
N ALA A 555 2.25 -11.57 32.86
CA ALA A 555 2.65 -11.32 34.23
C ALA A 555 4.00 -10.60 34.34
N THR A 556 4.09 -9.69 35.30
CA THR A 556 5.30 -8.89 35.57
C THR A 556 6.34 -9.66 36.40
N GLY A 557 6.01 -10.84 36.93
CA GLY A 557 6.91 -11.67 37.73
C GLY A 557 6.57 -13.17 37.69
N GLY A 558 7.61 -14.01 37.81
CA GLY A 558 7.49 -15.47 37.78
C GLY A 558 7.00 -16.02 36.43
N SER A 559 6.42 -17.22 36.46
CA SER A 559 5.77 -17.83 35.29
C SER A 559 4.43 -17.20 34.93
N GLY A 560 3.86 -16.35 35.80
CA GLY A 560 2.53 -15.77 35.63
C GLY A 560 1.36 -16.71 35.93
N ILE A 561 1.65 -17.94 36.35
CA ILE A 561 0.66 -18.95 36.71
C ILE A 561 0.62 -19.09 38.24
N ASP A 562 -0.55 -18.86 38.83
CA ASP A 562 -0.79 -18.93 40.28
C ASP A 562 -1.61 -20.16 40.71
N ALA A 563 -2.24 -20.88 39.77
CA ALA A 563 -2.88 -22.17 40.03
C ALA A 563 -2.84 -23.09 38.81
N VAL A 564 -2.66 -24.40 39.05
CA VAL A 564 -2.88 -25.44 38.05
C VAL A 564 -3.78 -26.52 38.65
N HIS A 565 -4.89 -26.82 38.02
CA HIS A 565 -5.90 -27.77 38.46
C HIS A 565 -6.03 -28.93 37.48
N VAL A 566 -6.18 -30.15 37.99
CA VAL A 566 -6.31 -31.34 37.15
C VAL A 566 -7.65 -32.03 37.41
N TRP A 567 -8.33 -32.37 36.32
CA TRP A 567 -9.58 -33.13 36.30
C TRP A 567 -9.41 -34.39 35.46
N ALA A 568 -10.04 -35.49 35.88
CA ALA A 568 -10.06 -36.74 35.13
C ALA A 568 -11.47 -37.03 34.64
N TYR A 569 -11.64 -37.14 33.32
CA TYR A 569 -12.90 -37.46 32.66
C TYR A 569 -12.92 -38.94 32.28
N PRO A 570 -13.68 -39.80 32.97
CA PRO A 570 -13.74 -41.23 32.67
C PRO A 570 -14.50 -41.50 31.37
N ASN A 571 -13.99 -42.45 30.58
CA ASN A 571 -14.56 -42.88 29.30
C ASN A 571 -15.00 -41.68 28.44
N PRO A 572 -14.05 -40.87 27.91
CA PRO A 572 -14.36 -39.64 27.19
C PRO A 572 -15.47 -39.81 26.14
N GLY A 573 -16.50 -38.97 26.22
CA GLY A 573 -17.72 -39.06 25.39
C GLY A 573 -18.87 -39.86 26.01
N SER A 574 -18.67 -40.50 27.17
CA SER A 574 -19.71 -41.26 27.88
C SER A 574 -20.72 -40.38 28.65
N GLY A 575 -20.41 -39.10 28.88
CA GLY A 575 -21.23 -38.20 29.69
C GLY A 575 -21.12 -38.41 31.21
N GLN A 576 -20.17 -39.22 31.68
CA GLN A 576 -19.87 -39.37 33.10
C GLN A 576 -19.28 -38.08 33.69
N ASP A 577 -19.57 -37.81 34.96
CA ASP A 577 -19.07 -36.62 35.67
C ASP A 577 -17.53 -36.68 35.82
N PRO A 578 -16.84 -35.54 35.67
CA PRO A 578 -15.40 -35.48 35.87
C PRO A 578 -15.04 -35.55 37.36
N VAL A 579 -13.90 -36.20 37.64
CA VAL A 579 -13.34 -36.30 38.99
C VAL A 579 -12.26 -35.24 39.16
N PHE A 580 -12.37 -34.40 40.19
CA PHE A 580 -11.31 -33.46 40.52
C PHE A 580 -10.13 -34.20 41.15
N MET A 581 -8.96 -34.12 40.52
CA MET A 581 -7.77 -34.83 40.95
C MET A 581 -6.90 -34.03 41.92
N GLY A 582 -7.04 -32.70 41.92
CA GLY A 582 -6.35 -31.81 42.83
C GLY A 582 -5.71 -30.60 42.15
N ALA A 583 -5.11 -29.75 42.99
CA ALA A 583 -4.23 -28.67 42.57
C ALA A 583 -2.79 -29.17 42.51
N ALA A 584 -2.07 -28.84 41.43
CA ALA A 584 -0.69 -29.24 41.20
C ALA A 584 0.29 -28.38 42.01
N ASP A 585 1.42 -28.98 42.38
CA ASP A 585 2.58 -28.26 42.91
C ASP A 585 3.19 -27.41 41.79
N LEU A 586 3.32 -26.11 42.04
CA LEU A 586 3.90 -25.14 41.11
C LEU A 586 5.40 -24.91 41.38
N ASN A 587 6.02 -24.11 40.51
CA ASN A 587 7.42 -23.70 40.61
C ASN A 587 8.44 -24.82 40.41
N VAL A 588 8.08 -25.85 39.63
CA VAL A 588 9.03 -26.91 39.26
C VAL A 588 10.07 -26.34 38.28
N PRO A 589 11.38 -26.56 38.50
CA PRO A 589 12.42 -26.01 37.63
C PRO A 589 12.33 -26.49 36.18
N ARG A 590 12.36 -25.54 35.24
CA ARG A 590 12.30 -25.71 33.77
C ARG A 590 13.26 -24.77 33.04
N PRO A 591 14.58 -24.94 33.23
CA PRO A 591 15.58 -24.12 32.54
C PRO A 591 15.53 -24.28 31.02
N ASP A 592 15.07 -25.42 30.51
CA ASP A 592 14.80 -25.67 29.10
C ASP A 592 13.74 -24.71 28.53
N VAL A 593 12.69 -24.41 29.30
CA VAL A 593 11.64 -23.46 28.90
C VAL A 593 12.16 -22.03 28.96
N ALA A 594 12.86 -21.65 30.03
CA ALA A 594 13.51 -20.34 30.12
C ALA A 594 14.45 -20.07 28.93
N ALA A 595 15.24 -21.07 28.52
CA ALA A 595 16.12 -20.99 27.36
C ALA A 595 15.33 -20.87 26.04
N ALA A 596 14.27 -21.65 25.86
CA ALA A 596 13.44 -21.63 24.64
C ALA A 596 12.73 -20.27 24.43
N PHE A 597 12.34 -19.61 25.52
CA PHE A 597 11.66 -18.32 25.48
C PHE A 597 12.59 -17.12 25.71
N GLY A 598 13.88 -17.35 25.97
CA GLY A 598 14.88 -16.30 26.18
C GLY A 598 14.64 -15.44 27.43
N ASP A 599 13.89 -15.95 28.41
CA ASP A 599 13.48 -15.19 29.59
C ASP A 599 13.68 -16.01 30.89
N PRO A 600 14.59 -15.57 31.78
CA PRO A 600 14.91 -16.31 33.00
C PRO A 600 13.75 -16.39 34.00
N ARG A 601 12.70 -15.57 33.87
CA ARG A 601 11.51 -15.62 34.73
C ARG A 601 10.80 -16.97 34.64
N TYR A 602 10.94 -17.67 33.52
CA TYR A 602 10.32 -18.98 33.30
C TYR A 602 11.14 -20.16 33.83
N ALA A 603 12.26 -19.92 34.51
CA ALA A 603 13.10 -21.00 35.04
C ALA A 603 12.36 -21.90 36.05
N ASN A 604 11.25 -21.44 36.63
CA ASN A 604 10.39 -22.19 37.54
C ASN A 604 8.94 -22.23 37.04
N CYS A 605 8.71 -22.47 35.74
CA CYS A 605 7.36 -22.52 35.18
C CYS A 605 6.71 -23.93 35.14
N GLY A 606 7.38 -24.93 35.71
CA GLY A 606 6.86 -26.28 35.72
C GLY A 606 5.81 -26.50 36.80
N TYR A 607 5.00 -27.54 36.59
CA TYR A 607 4.02 -28.04 37.56
C TYR A 607 4.03 -29.57 37.61
N ASN A 608 3.67 -30.14 38.76
CA ASN A 608 3.55 -31.59 38.96
C ASN A 608 2.35 -31.93 39.86
N LEU A 609 1.66 -33.04 39.58
CA LEU A 609 0.64 -33.61 40.44
C LEU A 609 0.68 -35.14 40.38
N PHE A 610 0.71 -35.79 41.55
CA PHE A 610 0.49 -37.23 41.65
C PHE A 610 -1.00 -37.54 41.66
N LEU A 611 -1.44 -38.32 40.68
CA LEU A 611 -2.81 -38.78 40.52
C LEU A 611 -2.97 -40.17 41.16
N TRP A 612 -4.05 -40.34 41.90
CA TRP A 612 -4.41 -41.58 42.58
C TRP A 612 -5.93 -41.79 42.53
N GLY A 613 -6.38 -43.02 42.78
CA GLY A 613 -7.82 -43.34 42.81
C GLY A 613 -8.48 -43.49 41.44
N LEU A 614 -7.70 -43.54 40.35
CA LEU A 614 -8.22 -43.81 39.01
C LEU A 614 -8.57 -45.30 38.87
N ALA A 615 -9.75 -45.59 38.30
CA ALA A 615 -10.23 -46.95 38.15
C ALA A 615 -9.43 -47.71 37.08
N SER A 616 -8.92 -48.88 37.45
CA SER A 616 -8.30 -49.79 36.48
C SER A 616 -9.29 -50.22 35.39
N GLY A 617 -8.78 -50.38 34.17
CA GLY A 617 -9.57 -50.74 32.99
C GLY A 617 -10.29 -49.55 32.35
N THR A 618 -10.10 -48.33 32.87
CA THR A 618 -10.80 -47.12 32.39
C THR A 618 -9.86 -46.22 31.61
N THR A 619 -10.35 -45.68 30.48
CA THR A 619 -9.66 -44.62 29.75
C THR A 619 -10.11 -43.27 30.29
N TYR A 620 -9.16 -42.38 30.57
CA TYR A 620 -9.42 -41.03 31.06
C TYR A 620 -8.88 -39.98 30.10
N ASP A 621 -9.62 -38.88 29.93
CA ASP A 621 -9.03 -37.60 29.51
C ASP A 621 -8.64 -36.83 30.79
N LEU A 622 -7.34 -36.66 30.99
CA LEU A 622 -6.79 -35.83 32.05
C LEU A 622 -6.71 -34.40 31.52
N VAL A 623 -7.54 -33.52 32.06
CA VAL A 623 -7.62 -32.11 31.66
C VAL A 623 -6.91 -31.28 32.71
N THR A 624 -5.83 -30.62 32.29
CA THR A 624 -5.04 -29.72 33.13
C THR A 624 -5.43 -28.29 32.79
N TYR A 625 -5.85 -27.51 33.78
CA TYR A 625 -6.20 -26.11 33.69
C TYR A 625 -5.13 -25.26 34.36
N ALA A 626 -4.67 -24.19 33.71
CA ALA A 626 -3.73 -23.22 34.28
C ALA A 626 -4.41 -21.85 34.41
N HIS A 627 -4.35 -21.24 35.59
CA HIS A 627 -4.88 -19.92 35.88
C HIS A 627 -3.82 -18.85 35.67
N SER A 628 -4.18 -17.79 34.98
CA SER A 628 -3.35 -16.61 34.79
C SER A 628 -3.56 -15.63 35.94
N ALA A 629 -2.49 -15.34 36.69
CA ALA A 629 -2.50 -14.34 37.74
C ALA A 629 -2.72 -12.91 37.20
N ALA A 630 -2.34 -12.66 35.93
CA ALA A 630 -2.44 -11.35 35.31
C ALA A 630 -3.84 -11.05 34.75
N THR A 631 -4.53 -12.07 34.22
CA THR A 631 -5.83 -11.89 33.51
C THR A 631 -7.02 -12.49 34.26
N GLY A 632 -6.80 -13.39 35.22
CA GLY A 632 -7.84 -14.15 35.90
C GLY A 632 -8.51 -15.23 35.03
N ALA A 633 -7.97 -15.50 33.84
CA ALA A 633 -8.50 -16.50 32.92
C ALA A 633 -7.86 -17.89 33.16
N TRP A 634 -8.60 -18.94 32.79
CA TRP A 634 -8.11 -20.31 32.77
C TRP A 634 -7.90 -20.78 31.32
N ASP A 635 -6.71 -21.31 31.00
CA ASP A 635 -6.45 -22.11 29.79
C ASP A 635 -6.33 -23.60 30.16
N TYR A 636 -6.45 -24.51 29.18
CA TYR A 636 -6.36 -25.94 29.45
C TYR A 636 -5.64 -26.76 28.37
N ARG A 637 -5.16 -27.94 28.78
CA ARG A 637 -4.67 -29.01 27.89
C ARG A 637 -5.23 -30.35 28.33
N ILE A 638 -5.28 -31.28 27.37
CA ILE A 638 -5.83 -32.61 27.57
C ILE A 638 -4.75 -33.63 27.23
N VAL A 639 -4.61 -34.67 28.06
CA VAL A 639 -3.93 -35.90 27.70
C VAL A 639 -4.85 -37.10 27.93
N ARG A 640 -4.93 -37.98 26.94
CA ARG A 640 -5.69 -39.23 27.06
C ARG A 640 -4.79 -40.34 27.58
N VAL A 641 -5.25 -41.10 28.57
CA VAL A 641 -4.54 -42.26 29.12
C VAL A 641 -5.47 -43.43 29.35
N THR A 642 -4.95 -44.65 29.32
CA THR A 642 -5.68 -45.86 29.75
C THR A 642 -5.08 -46.37 31.05
N VAL A 643 -5.88 -46.36 32.11
CA VAL A 643 -5.48 -46.85 33.42
C VAL A 643 -5.66 -48.35 33.45
N SER A 644 -4.64 -49.11 33.79
CA SER A 644 -4.83 -50.53 34.09
C SER A 644 -3.91 -51.03 35.20
N THR A 645 -4.41 -52.01 35.95
CA THR A 645 -3.67 -52.74 36.98
C THR A 645 -2.73 -53.72 36.28
N PHE A 646 -1.59 -53.20 35.83
CA PHE A 646 -0.55 -53.99 35.18
C PHE A 646 0.42 -54.62 36.17
N VAL A 647 0.65 -54.02 37.33
CA VAL A 647 1.43 -54.61 38.42
C VAL A 647 0.65 -54.45 39.72
N VAL A 648 0.43 -55.55 40.44
CA VAL A 648 -0.27 -55.50 41.74
C VAL A 648 0.73 -55.84 42.84
N ILE A 649 0.86 -54.94 43.81
CA ILE A 649 1.76 -55.08 44.95
C ILE A 649 0.96 -54.92 46.25
N ASP A 650 1.02 -55.93 47.12
CA ASP A 650 0.35 -55.93 48.44
C ASP A 650 0.91 -54.81 49.35
N PRO A 651 0.12 -54.23 50.28
CA PRO A 651 0.64 -53.49 51.43
C PRO A 651 1.87 -54.16 52.06
N ILE A 652 2.92 -53.35 52.22
CA ILE A 652 4.14 -53.76 52.90
C ILE A 652 3.82 -53.88 54.38
N VAL A 653 4.06 -55.04 54.98
CA VAL A 653 3.94 -55.21 56.44
C VAL A 653 5.34 -55.30 57.04
N PRO A 654 5.89 -54.23 57.61
CA PRO A 654 7.14 -54.29 58.35
C PRO A 654 6.92 -54.96 59.72
N SER A 655 7.92 -55.71 60.21
CA SER A 655 7.96 -56.07 61.64
C SER A 655 8.32 -54.85 62.50
N SER A 656 7.91 -54.84 63.76
CA SER A 656 7.99 -53.67 64.66
C SER A 656 9.36 -53.39 65.28
N THR A 657 10.42 -54.13 64.92
CA THR A 657 11.79 -53.92 65.43
C THR A 657 12.84 -54.25 64.36
N ALA A 658 13.96 -53.53 64.34
CA ALA A 658 15.07 -53.73 63.39
C ALA A 658 15.99 -54.90 63.81
N PRO A 659 16.49 -55.73 62.87
CA PRO A 659 16.19 -55.70 61.43
C PRO A 659 14.73 -56.08 61.17
N PHE A 660 14.06 -55.30 60.32
CA PHE A 660 12.65 -55.51 59.99
C PHE A 660 12.49 -56.17 58.64
N ILE A 661 11.48 -57.02 58.50
CA ILE A 661 11.23 -57.74 57.25
C ILE A 661 10.11 -57.06 56.48
N ILE A 662 10.39 -56.74 55.22
CA ILE A 662 9.46 -56.20 54.22
C ILE A 662 9.00 -57.39 53.38
N LYS A 663 7.71 -57.72 53.43
CA LYS A 663 7.10 -58.78 52.62
C LYS A 663 5.93 -58.25 51.81
N GLY A 664 5.69 -58.89 50.68
CA GLY A 664 4.54 -58.64 49.81
C GLY A 664 4.52 -59.63 48.66
N TRP A 665 3.79 -59.31 47.61
CA TRP A 665 3.84 -60.00 46.33
C TRP A 665 3.82 -58.99 45.19
N ALA A 666 4.36 -59.35 44.04
CA ALA A 666 4.36 -58.55 42.82
C ALA A 666 4.10 -59.45 41.62
N LEU A 667 3.18 -59.08 40.74
CA LEU A 667 2.87 -59.82 39.53
C LEU A 667 2.45 -58.89 38.40
N ASP A 668 2.68 -59.29 37.15
CA ASP A 668 2.17 -58.67 35.94
C ASP A 668 1.21 -59.60 35.21
N ARG A 669 -0.07 -59.21 35.17
CA ARG A 669 -1.15 -60.03 34.57
C ARG A 669 -1.14 -60.04 33.05
N ALA A 670 -0.35 -59.18 32.41
CA ALA A 670 -0.17 -59.22 30.97
C ALA A 670 0.81 -60.33 30.53
N ALA A 671 1.52 -60.96 31.46
CA ALA A 671 2.47 -62.02 31.15
C ALA A 671 1.76 -63.30 30.69
N SER A 672 2.20 -63.85 29.57
CA SER A 672 1.69 -65.11 29.00
C SER A 672 2.19 -66.36 29.73
N SER A 673 3.22 -66.24 30.58
CA SER A 673 3.74 -67.30 31.43
C SER A 673 4.50 -66.72 32.62
N GLY A 674 4.60 -67.48 33.72
CA GLY A 674 5.21 -67.01 34.96
C GLY A 674 4.46 -65.83 35.59
N THR A 675 5.09 -65.18 36.56
CA THR A 675 4.49 -64.06 37.29
C THR A 675 4.61 -62.71 36.57
N GLY A 676 5.38 -62.64 35.48
CA GLY A 676 5.61 -61.41 34.71
C GLY A 676 6.54 -60.38 35.36
N VAL A 677 7.19 -60.74 36.47
CA VAL A 677 8.14 -59.91 37.21
C VAL A 677 9.42 -60.72 37.45
N ASP A 678 10.58 -60.09 37.30
CA ASP A 678 11.90 -60.72 37.51
C ASP A 678 12.71 -60.07 38.65
N ALA A 679 12.38 -58.84 39.05
CA ALA A 679 13.03 -58.15 40.17
C ALA A 679 12.07 -57.24 40.96
N VAL A 680 12.33 -57.06 42.25
CA VAL A 680 11.63 -56.07 43.10
C VAL A 680 12.67 -55.24 43.86
N HIS A 681 12.74 -53.95 43.57
CA HIS A 681 13.63 -52.98 44.22
C HIS A 681 12.89 -52.23 45.32
N VAL A 682 13.46 -52.12 46.52
CA VAL A 682 12.80 -51.45 47.64
C VAL A 682 13.56 -50.20 48.04
N TYR A 683 12.84 -49.10 48.23
CA TYR A 683 13.37 -47.81 48.66
C TYR A 683 12.61 -47.29 49.88
N ALA A 684 13.29 -46.51 50.72
CA ALA A 684 12.69 -45.73 51.81
C ALA A 684 12.93 -44.24 51.60
N TYR A 685 11.88 -43.45 51.70
CA TYR A 685 11.94 -41.99 51.66
C TYR A 685 11.80 -41.48 53.09
N PRO A 686 12.78 -40.76 53.66
CA PRO A 686 12.58 -40.06 54.92
C PRO A 686 11.37 -39.12 54.81
N ALA A 687 10.50 -39.07 55.83
CA ALA A 687 9.30 -38.25 55.78
C ALA A 687 9.64 -36.77 55.49
N GLY A 688 9.08 -36.22 54.41
CA GLY A 688 9.35 -34.85 53.95
C GLY A 688 10.57 -34.69 53.03
N SER A 689 11.24 -35.77 52.63
CA SER A 689 12.35 -35.75 51.67
C SER A 689 11.99 -36.46 50.36
N SER A 690 12.45 -35.92 49.23
CA SER A 690 12.34 -36.55 47.90
C SER A 690 13.53 -37.46 47.56
N SER A 691 14.56 -37.53 48.42
CA SER A 691 15.76 -38.35 48.20
C SER A 691 15.58 -39.76 48.78
N PRO A 692 15.51 -40.81 47.94
CA PRO A 692 15.31 -42.17 48.42
C PRO A 692 16.60 -42.80 48.97
N LEU A 693 16.45 -43.63 49.98
CA LEU A 693 17.43 -44.62 50.42
C LEU A 693 17.10 -45.95 49.74
N PHE A 694 18.03 -46.51 48.97
CA PHE A 694 17.85 -47.84 48.41
C PHE A 694 18.08 -48.90 49.48
N LEU A 695 17.03 -49.67 49.82
CA LEU A 695 17.09 -50.72 50.83
C LEU A 695 17.62 -52.04 50.25
N GLY A 696 17.50 -52.23 48.94
CA GLY A 696 18.01 -53.40 48.23
C GLY A 696 17.02 -54.03 47.26
N VAL A 697 17.46 -55.13 46.66
CA VAL A 697 16.64 -56.00 45.80
C VAL A 697 16.05 -57.10 46.67
N ALA A 698 14.73 -57.22 46.70
CA ALA A 698 14.04 -58.26 47.45
C ALA A 698 14.26 -59.65 46.83
N THR A 699 14.30 -60.68 47.66
CA THR A 699 14.21 -62.06 47.19
C THR A 699 12.81 -62.27 46.61
N TYR A 700 12.73 -62.53 45.31
CA TYR A 700 11.50 -62.69 44.54
C TYR A 700 11.31 -64.15 44.09
N GLY A 701 10.07 -64.57 43.82
CA GLY A 701 9.75 -65.95 43.43
C GLY A 701 9.26 -66.83 44.58
N LEU A 702 8.88 -66.25 45.72
CA LEU A 702 8.40 -66.98 46.89
C LEU A 702 6.95 -67.41 46.70
N ALA A 703 6.61 -68.59 47.20
CA ALA A 703 5.23 -69.08 47.19
C ALA A 703 4.30 -68.14 47.99
N ASN A 704 3.18 -67.76 47.40
CA ASN A 704 2.15 -66.96 48.06
C ASN A 704 0.76 -67.59 47.81
N ALA A 705 0.14 -68.08 48.88
CA ALA A 705 -1.16 -68.75 48.82
C ALA A 705 -2.28 -67.79 48.40
N ALA A 706 -2.18 -66.50 48.75
CA ALA A 706 -3.18 -65.49 48.39
C ALA A 706 -3.15 -65.18 46.89
N THR A 707 -1.97 -65.12 46.26
CA THR A 707 -1.90 -64.89 44.81
C THR A 707 -2.37 -66.09 44.01
N THR A 708 -2.13 -67.30 44.53
CA THR A 708 -2.66 -68.55 43.95
C THR A 708 -4.19 -68.58 43.94
N SER A 709 -4.82 -68.18 45.05
CA SER A 709 -6.28 -68.19 45.17
C SER A 709 -6.96 -67.04 44.42
N LEU A 710 -6.33 -65.87 44.36
CA LEU A 710 -6.90 -64.67 43.73
C LEU A 710 -6.68 -64.59 42.22
N PHE A 711 -5.52 -65.07 41.73
CA PHE A 711 -5.10 -64.85 40.34
C PHE A 711 -4.81 -66.15 39.58
N GLY A 712 -4.87 -67.30 40.26
CA GLY A 712 -4.65 -68.62 39.66
C GLY A 712 -3.21 -69.13 39.82
N SER A 713 -3.02 -70.41 39.46
CA SER A 713 -1.76 -71.14 39.69
C SER A 713 -0.55 -70.55 38.97
N GLN A 714 -0.74 -69.80 37.88
CA GLN A 714 0.33 -69.08 37.19
C GLN A 714 1.08 -68.12 38.13
N PHE A 715 0.38 -67.50 39.08
CA PHE A 715 0.94 -66.48 39.98
C PHE A 715 1.29 -67.03 41.37
N ALA A 716 1.43 -68.36 41.51
CA ALA A 716 1.69 -68.99 42.81
C ALA A 716 3.01 -68.54 43.45
N ASN A 717 3.98 -68.11 42.65
CA ASN A 717 5.31 -67.70 43.10
C ASN A 717 5.53 -66.17 43.05
N ALA A 718 4.46 -65.39 43.17
CA ALA A 718 4.53 -63.93 43.09
C ALA A 718 5.04 -63.25 44.37
N GLY A 719 5.37 -64.00 45.44
CA GLY A 719 5.81 -63.47 46.72
C GLY A 719 7.24 -62.91 46.71
N PHE A 720 7.48 -61.89 47.54
CA PHE A 720 8.82 -61.35 47.81
C PHE A 720 9.07 -61.06 49.29
N SER A 721 10.36 -61.04 49.66
CA SER A 721 10.81 -60.67 51.00
C SER A 721 12.15 -59.93 50.95
N LEU A 722 12.32 -58.90 51.79
CA LEU A 722 13.58 -58.20 52.03
C LEU A 722 13.77 -57.97 53.52
N THR A 723 14.96 -58.26 54.06
CA THR A 723 15.33 -57.87 55.43
C THR A 723 16.11 -56.56 55.35
N ALA A 724 15.63 -55.52 56.02
CA ALA A 724 16.21 -54.18 55.95
C ALA A 724 16.53 -53.62 57.35
N THR A 725 17.46 -52.68 57.37
CA THR A 725 17.79 -51.87 58.55
C THR A 725 17.75 -50.40 58.14
N LEU A 726 17.19 -49.56 59.01
CA LEU A 726 17.12 -48.11 58.85
C LEU A 726 17.47 -47.48 60.20
N SER A 727 18.01 -46.26 60.17
CA SER A 727 18.13 -45.44 61.38
C SER A 727 16.75 -45.08 61.93
N ALA A 728 16.68 -44.72 63.22
CA ALA A 728 15.45 -44.23 63.83
C ALA A 728 14.88 -43.04 63.04
N GLY A 729 13.57 -43.05 62.78
CA GLY A 729 12.90 -42.04 61.96
C GLY A 729 11.61 -42.53 61.30
N THR A 730 10.87 -41.61 60.68
CA THR A 730 9.66 -41.90 59.91
C THR A 730 10.01 -41.99 58.43
N TYR A 731 9.60 -43.07 57.77
CA TYR A 731 9.90 -43.33 56.37
C TYR A 731 8.67 -43.76 55.59
N ASP A 732 8.57 -43.35 54.33
CA ASP A 732 7.65 -43.86 53.34
C ASP A 732 8.37 -44.91 52.49
N VAL A 733 7.99 -46.18 52.65
CA VAL A 733 8.63 -47.31 51.96
C VAL A 733 7.86 -47.64 50.68
N VAL A 734 8.60 -47.82 49.59
CA VAL A 734 8.07 -48.12 48.24
C VAL A 734 8.83 -49.28 47.63
N ALA A 735 8.10 -50.26 47.10
CA ALA A 735 8.66 -51.34 46.28
C ALA A 735 8.40 -51.05 44.79
N PHE A 736 9.38 -51.34 43.92
CA PHE A 736 9.27 -51.21 42.47
C PHE A 736 9.53 -52.56 41.83
N ALA A 737 8.53 -53.13 41.15
CA ALA A 737 8.70 -54.37 40.41
C ALA A 737 9.17 -54.09 38.98
N HIS A 738 10.16 -54.83 38.51
CA HIS A 738 10.57 -54.84 37.11
C HIS A 738 9.71 -55.84 36.35
N THR A 739 9.00 -55.37 35.32
CA THR A 739 8.16 -56.24 34.48
C THR A 739 8.98 -56.80 33.32
N THR A 740 8.81 -58.10 33.08
CA THR A 740 9.40 -58.79 31.92
C THR A 740 8.61 -58.54 30.63
N VAL A 741 7.43 -57.89 30.71
CA VAL A 741 6.55 -57.64 29.56
C VAL A 741 7.03 -56.43 28.76
N ASP A 742 7.44 -55.35 29.43
CA ASP A 742 7.91 -54.12 28.79
C ASP A 742 9.29 -53.62 29.27
N GLY A 743 9.94 -54.32 30.21
CA GLY A 743 11.31 -54.04 30.65
C GLY A 743 11.45 -52.80 31.52
N THR A 744 10.40 -52.41 32.25
CA THR A 744 10.41 -51.21 33.08
C THR A 744 10.10 -51.49 34.55
N PHE A 745 10.55 -50.59 35.43
CA PHE A 745 10.17 -50.62 36.85
C PHE A 745 8.82 -49.92 37.08
N ARG A 746 7.98 -50.50 37.94
CA ARG A 746 6.64 -50.01 38.31
C ARG A 746 6.47 -50.04 39.82
N GLY A 747 6.08 -48.90 40.41
CA GLY A 747 6.00 -48.71 41.87
C GLY A 747 4.73 -49.27 42.52
N ALA A 748 4.85 -49.65 43.79
CA ALA A 748 3.78 -50.10 44.70
C ALA A 748 3.14 -48.94 45.47
N THR A 749 2.07 -49.28 46.20
CA THR A 749 1.50 -48.46 47.27
C THR A 749 2.55 -48.12 48.34
N ILE A 750 2.61 -46.85 48.74
CA ILE A 750 3.48 -46.34 49.80
C ILE A 750 3.02 -46.88 51.16
N THR A 751 3.93 -47.43 51.96
CA THR A 751 3.66 -47.74 53.37
C THR A 751 4.53 -46.88 54.29
N ARG A 752 3.88 -46.10 55.16
CA ARG A 752 4.58 -45.32 56.18
C ARG A 752 4.97 -46.20 57.36
N ILE A 753 6.23 -46.10 57.78
CA ILE A 753 6.79 -46.82 58.92
C ILE A 753 7.45 -45.84 59.89
N ILE A 754 7.45 -46.20 61.17
CA ILE A 754 8.22 -45.51 62.22
C ILE A 754 9.25 -46.52 62.73
N VAL A 755 10.52 -46.20 62.57
CA VAL A 755 11.63 -46.97 63.13
C VAL A 755 11.95 -46.33 64.50
N PRO A 756 11.71 -47.05 65.61
CA PRO A 756 11.90 -46.50 66.96
C PRO A 756 13.36 -46.24 67.33
#